data_AF-A0AAC9W2P0-F1
#
_entry.id   AF-A0AAC9W2P0-F1
#
_cell.length_a   1.000
_cell.length_b   1.000
_cell.length_c   1.000
_cell.angle_alpha   90.00
_cell.angle_beta   90.00
_cell.angle_gamma   90.00
#
_symmetry.space_group_name_H-M   'P 1'
#
loop_
_entity.id
_entity.type
_entity.pdbx_description
1 polymer ?
#
loop_
_entity_poly.entity_id
_entity_poly.type
_entity_poly.pdbx_seq_one_letter_code
_entity_poly.pdbx_strand_id
1 'polypeptide(L)'
;MLKNSVLGKVKIIGVFLMTFFLLFLCFSSYPISAKVPTIVINPGHLVGRDSGAVNNNNNIQEATLNAELASKVAEKLKDIGYDVFLTHPVTGCSIPALLTTQQVIDGYNSNSSLKTIGDAINSKNPDLAISIHHNSGGNASGYEFYWSSYRAGIDNTDIYKVYGLWGNGDFSWRDKSPCNAALKSKDFAELLKANFSGIGIPFRNIIERDDYIPAHTKCPSVLIEAGFVSNDNESRKLADNTYQNDEANRIVKSIKQLFGEVAVKASGIVTSESSQVNNNVFSVNAEQLKMEGSNISGVSFEVYKNGKIVWYDGIYKSADKFTANVPTKDFNYETGLYGINAYVKDSLGNHYRLGTTFVTVANTKITGKVERLESETTGNSFQIKALDLSPAEQVSGVSYEVYIGDRATWYAGEKQADGSYLGTADIGDFDNIRGEYKINVYGKDQNMVHYKIGETTVQVKKAANTKITGKVERLESETTGNSFQIKALDLSPAEQVSGVSYEVYIGDRATWYAGEKQADGSYLGTADIGDFDNIRGEYKINVYGKDQNMVHYKIGETTVQVKKAANTKITGKVERLESETTGNSFQIKALDLSPAEQVSGVSYEVYIGDRATWYAGEKQADGSYLGTADIGDFDNIRGEYKINVYGKDQNMVHYKIGETTVQVKKAANTKITGKVERLESETTGNSFQIKALDLSPAEQVSGVSYEVYIGDRATWYAGEKQADGSYLGTADIGDFDNIRGEYKINVYGKDQNMVHYKIGETTVQVKNNLTNIMANLHISSNQLVELYNSSGNTFPSYYTENGRNVDLNRFAQLYIEEANAEGIRADVAFAQAMKETGWLKFGGQVSISQFNFAGLGATDDGAAGMSFAQKYGDNENGIRMGIRAQIQHLKAYASTEPLNNACVDERFNLVKRGCAPYVEWLGQKENPNGYGWATGANYGQGIIDIMNRIP
;
A
#
# COMPACT_ATOMS: atom_id res chain seq x y z
N MET A 1 12.87 -55.99 -36.71
CA MET A 1 13.76 -54.83 -36.51
C MET A 1 12.96 -53.74 -35.81
N LEU A 2 13.58 -52.94 -34.95
CA LEU A 2 13.02 -51.84 -34.13
C LEU A 2 12.32 -52.24 -32.82
N LYS A 3 13.11 -52.81 -31.90
CA LYS A 3 13.06 -52.51 -30.45
C LYS A 3 14.50 -52.22 -30.05
N ASN A 4 14.90 -50.96 -29.97
CA ASN A 4 16.09 -50.43 -29.26
C ASN A 4 16.40 -49.00 -29.72
N SER A 5 15.87 -47.97 -29.04
CA SER A 5 16.49 -46.64 -29.07
C SER A 5 16.12 -45.68 -27.93
N VAL A 6 15.22 -46.04 -27.00
CA VAL A 6 14.84 -45.10 -25.91
C VAL A 6 15.69 -45.29 -24.63
N LEU A 7 16.41 -46.40 -24.47
CA LEU A 7 17.25 -46.66 -23.29
C LEU A 7 18.56 -45.84 -23.24
N GLY A 8 18.96 -45.17 -24.33
CA GLY A 8 20.24 -44.44 -24.41
C GLY A 8 20.21 -43.00 -23.88
N LYS A 9 19.05 -42.34 -23.87
CA LYS A 9 18.93 -40.95 -23.39
C LYS A 9 18.55 -40.83 -21.90
N VAL A 10 18.02 -41.90 -21.31
CA VAL A 10 17.64 -41.93 -19.88
C VAL A 10 18.86 -42.17 -18.97
N LYS A 11 19.92 -42.84 -19.44
CA LYS A 11 21.12 -43.07 -18.62
C LYS A 11 22.06 -41.86 -18.51
N ILE A 12 22.09 -40.96 -19.49
CA ILE A 12 22.93 -39.75 -19.40
C ILE A 12 22.27 -38.69 -18.50
N ILE A 13 20.94 -38.57 -18.56
CA ILE A 13 20.17 -37.71 -17.65
C ILE A 13 20.16 -38.28 -16.23
N GLY A 14 20.05 -39.61 -16.08
CA GLY A 14 20.10 -40.28 -14.77
C GLY A 14 21.47 -40.19 -14.09
N VAL A 15 22.58 -40.25 -14.83
CA VAL A 15 23.92 -40.06 -14.25
C VAL A 15 24.21 -38.58 -13.99
N PHE A 16 23.72 -37.65 -14.82
CA PHE A 16 23.85 -36.22 -14.51
C PHE A 16 23.01 -35.82 -13.29
N LEU A 17 21.78 -36.33 -13.17
CA LEU A 17 20.94 -36.11 -11.99
C LEU A 17 21.49 -36.81 -10.75
N MET A 18 22.03 -38.03 -10.84
CA MET A 18 22.60 -38.73 -9.67
C MET A 18 23.95 -38.13 -9.23
N THR A 19 24.73 -37.56 -10.15
CA THR A 19 25.94 -36.79 -9.80
C THR A 19 25.57 -35.41 -9.24
N PHE A 20 24.48 -34.79 -9.70
CA PHE A 20 23.92 -33.56 -9.12
C PHE A 20 23.27 -33.81 -7.74
N PHE A 21 22.68 -34.99 -7.53
CA PHE A 21 22.07 -35.42 -6.26
C PHE A 21 23.13 -35.88 -5.23
N LEU A 22 24.24 -36.49 -5.68
CA LEU A 22 25.39 -36.80 -4.83
C LEU A 22 26.25 -35.56 -4.53
N LEU A 23 26.27 -34.53 -5.39
CA LEU A 23 26.83 -33.22 -5.04
C LEU A 23 25.94 -32.43 -4.06
N PHE A 24 24.64 -32.74 -3.98
CA PHE A 24 23.71 -32.13 -3.00
C PHE A 24 23.76 -32.79 -1.61
N LEU A 25 24.38 -33.96 -1.48
CA LEU A 25 24.62 -34.66 -0.21
C LEU A 25 26.05 -34.49 0.32
N CYS A 26 26.90 -33.73 -0.39
CA CYS A 26 28.09 -33.16 0.22
C CYS A 26 27.65 -31.96 1.07
N PHE A 27 27.36 -32.21 2.35
CA PHE A 27 27.53 -31.20 3.39
C PHE A 27 29.00 -30.75 3.36
N SER A 28 29.35 -29.82 2.48
CA SER A 28 30.51 -28.99 2.67
C SER A 28 30.17 -28.05 3.81
N SER A 29 30.51 -28.51 5.01
CA SER A 29 30.61 -27.72 6.22
C SER A 29 31.63 -26.61 5.95
N TYR A 30 31.19 -25.48 5.41
CA TYR A 30 32.06 -24.33 5.25
C TYR A 30 32.10 -23.57 6.59
N PRO A 31 33.27 -23.37 7.20
CA PRO A 31 33.40 -22.40 8.27
C PRO A 31 33.11 -21.01 7.67
N ILE A 32 31.98 -20.41 8.05
CA ILE A 32 31.63 -19.04 7.67
C ILE A 32 32.06 -18.14 8.83
N SER A 33 32.87 -17.13 8.51
CA SER A 33 33.26 -16.05 9.42
C SER A 33 32.39 -14.82 9.12
N ALA A 34 32.04 -14.04 10.15
CA ALA A 34 31.32 -12.79 10.01
C ALA A 34 31.97 -11.87 8.94
N LYS A 35 31.15 -11.28 8.05
CA LYS A 35 31.62 -10.28 7.07
C LYS A 35 32.06 -9.02 7.83
N VAL A 36 33.36 -8.80 7.90
CA VAL A 36 33.96 -7.57 8.40
C VAL A 36 33.64 -6.42 7.43
N PRO A 37 33.17 -5.24 7.89
CA PRO A 37 32.91 -4.12 7.01
C PRO A 37 34.18 -3.68 6.27
N THR A 38 34.05 -3.50 4.96
CA THR A 38 35.13 -3.01 4.10
C THR A 38 35.08 -1.49 4.01
N ILE A 39 36.15 -0.81 4.42
CA ILE A 39 36.30 0.64 4.36
C ILE A 39 37.37 0.97 3.33
N VAL A 40 37.03 1.82 2.35
CA VAL A 40 38.01 2.33 1.38
C VAL A 40 38.27 3.81 1.65
N ILE A 41 39.54 4.17 1.80
CA ILE A 41 39.96 5.53 2.11
C ILE A 41 40.74 6.08 0.91
N ASN A 42 40.28 7.20 0.38
CA ASN A 42 40.96 7.94 -0.66
C ASN A 42 41.75 9.10 -0.03
N PRO A 43 43.10 9.04 0.04
CA PRO A 43 43.89 10.25 0.21
C PRO A 43 43.64 11.16 -0.99
N GLY A 44 43.17 12.39 -0.78
CA GLY A 44 43.03 13.36 -1.86
C GLY A 44 44.38 13.71 -2.47
N HIS A 45 44.42 13.92 -3.78
CA HIS A 45 45.65 14.24 -4.54
C HIS A 45 46.71 13.13 -4.51
N LEU A 46 47.95 13.42 -4.94
CA LEU A 46 49.04 12.43 -4.99
C LEU A 46 50.40 13.08 -4.72
N VAL A 47 50.99 12.79 -3.55
CA VAL A 47 52.29 13.31 -3.13
C VAL A 47 53.34 13.16 -4.23
N GLY A 48 54.01 14.26 -4.59
CA GLY A 48 55.05 14.30 -5.62
C GLY A 48 54.54 14.40 -7.07
N ARG A 49 53.22 14.36 -7.31
CA ARG A 49 52.62 14.53 -8.65
C ARG A 49 51.57 15.64 -8.69
N ASP A 50 50.60 15.56 -7.80
CA ASP A 50 49.53 16.55 -7.59
C ASP A 50 49.59 16.93 -6.13
N SER A 51 50.10 18.13 -5.84
CA SER A 51 50.29 18.60 -4.47
C SER A 51 48.98 19.00 -3.79
N GLY A 52 47.88 19.12 -4.55
CA GLY A 52 46.73 19.91 -4.12
C GLY A 52 47.14 21.36 -3.81
N ALA A 53 46.40 21.99 -2.90
CA ALA A 53 46.75 23.32 -2.43
C ALA A 53 48.07 23.34 -1.64
N VAL A 54 48.84 24.43 -1.77
CA VAL A 54 50.13 24.62 -1.07
C VAL A 54 50.08 25.91 -0.28
N ASN A 55 50.46 25.85 0.99
CA ASN A 55 50.64 27.05 1.78
C ASN A 55 51.91 27.79 1.34
N ASN A 56 51.75 29.02 0.87
CA ASN A 56 52.85 29.82 0.32
C ASN A 56 53.89 30.27 1.35
N ASN A 57 53.58 30.25 2.65
CA ASN A 57 54.43 30.77 3.71
C ASN A 57 55.23 29.67 4.43
N ASN A 58 54.74 28.43 4.44
CA ASN A 58 55.42 27.31 5.10
C ASN A 58 55.62 26.05 4.22
N ASN A 59 55.21 26.09 2.94
CA ASN A 59 55.35 25.02 1.95
C ASN A 59 54.65 23.70 2.31
N ILE A 60 53.72 23.70 3.28
CA ILE A 60 52.90 22.53 3.58
C ILE A 60 51.94 22.30 2.41
N GLN A 61 51.92 21.06 1.91
CA GLN A 61 51.10 20.63 0.77
C GLN A 61 49.90 19.83 1.25
N GLU A 62 48.74 20.08 0.66
CA GLU A 62 47.50 19.34 0.92
C GLU A 62 47.69 17.83 0.73
N ALA A 63 48.31 17.41 -0.37
CA ALA A 63 48.52 15.99 -0.65
C ALA A 63 49.30 15.26 0.46
N THR A 64 50.24 15.96 1.13
CA THR A 64 50.99 15.42 2.26
C THR A 64 50.08 15.25 3.47
N LEU A 65 49.31 16.29 3.83
CA LEU A 65 48.35 16.23 4.94
C LEU A 65 47.28 15.14 4.74
N ASN A 66 46.76 15.02 3.52
CA ASN A 66 45.77 14.02 3.15
C ASN A 66 46.32 12.60 3.32
N ALA A 67 47.54 12.35 2.85
CA ALA A 67 48.20 11.05 2.95
C ALA A 67 48.48 10.66 4.41
N GLU A 68 48.98 11.61 5.22
CA GLU A 68 49.26 11.39 6.63
C GLU A 68 47.99 11.12 7.45
N LEU A 69 46.93 11.91 7.27
CA LEU A 69 45.67 11.68 7.98
C LEU A 69 45.00 10.37 7.52
N ALA A 70 44.97 10.10 6.22
CA ALA A 70 44.39 8.87 5.66
C ALA A 70 45.08 7.61 6.19
N SER A 71 46.42 7.60 6.22
CA SER A 71 47.17 6.47 6.78
C SER A 71 46.87 6.23 8.26
N LYS A 72 46.81 7.29 9.09
CA LYS A 72 46.45 7.17 10.52
C LYS A 72 45.05 6.59 10.72
N VAL A 73 44.07 7.07 9.95
CA VAL A 73 42.70 6.51 10.00
C VAL A 73 42.71 5.05 9.58
N ALA A 74 43.40 4.74 8.49
CA ALA A 74 43.44 3.40 7.92
C ALA A 74 44.06 2.37 8.87
N GLU A 75 45.21 2.70 9.48
CA GLU A 75 45.91 1.86 10.45
C GLU A 75 45.05 1.63 11.70
N LYS A 76 44.48 2.70 12.28
CA LYS A 76 43.60 2.57 13.45
C LYS A 76 42.36 1.73 13.18
N LEU A 77 41.74 1.85 12.01
CA LEU A 77 40.60 1.00 11.62
C LEU A 77 41.02 -0.45 11.44
N LYS A 78 42.20 -0.69 10.85
CA LYS A 78 42.75 -2.03 10.67
C LYS A 78 43.06 -2.68 12.02
N ASP A 79 43.62 -1.92 12.95
CA ASP A 79 43.94 -2.37 14.31
C ASP A 79 42.70 -2.80 15.11
N ILE A 80 41.56 -2.14 14.87
CA ILE A 80 40.28 -2.49 15.52
C ILE A 80 39.43 -3.46 14.68
N GLY A 81 40.02 -4.11 13.67
CA GLY A 81 39.46 -5.29 13.02
C GLY A 81 38.66 -5.03 11.73
N TYR A 82 38.63 -3.82 11.18
CA TYR A 82 38.00 -3.54 9.89
C TYR A 82 38.82 -4.09 8.71
N ASP A 83 38.15 -4.34 7.58
CA ASP A 83 38.84 -4.61 6.32
C ASP A 83 39.06 -3.26 5.63
N VAL A 84 40.31 -2.82 5.52
CA VAL A 84 40.63 -1.43 5.13
C VAL A 84 41.55 -1.44 3.92
N PHE A 85 41.24 -0.58 2.95
CA PHE A 85 42.08 -0.34 1.78
C PHE A 85 42.25 1.15 1.55
N LEU A 86 43.44 1.54 1.10
CA LEU A 86 43.67 2.85 0.49
C LEU A 86 43.33 2.78 -1.00
N THR A 87 42.96 3.89 -1.63
CA THR A 87 42.81 3.90 -3.10
C THR A 87 44.16 3.75 -3.80
N HIS A 88 45.23 4.26 -3.20
CA HIS A 88 46.60 4.19 -3.71
C HIS A 88 47.64 4.19 -2.57
N PRO A 89 48.91 3.82 -2.82
CA PRO A 89 49.88 3.63 -1.75
C PRO A 89 50.30 4.95 -1.11
N VAL A 90 50.39 4.96 0.23
CA VAL A 90 50.94 6.06 1.04
C VAL A 90 52.28 5.62 1.63
N THR A 91 53.32 6.44 1.50
CA THR A 91 54.66 6.13 2.03
C THR A 91 54.62 5.90 3.53
N GLY A 92 55.16 4.76 3.98
CA GLY A 92 55.22 4.40 5.40
C GLY A 92 53.96 3.73 5.96
N CYS A 93 52.88 3.63 5.18
CA CYS A 93 51.64 2.97 5.59
C CYS A 93 51.60 1.52 5.08
N SER A 94 51.27 0.57 5.96
CA SER A 94 51.22 -0.87 5.61
C SER A 94 49.87 -1.34 5.04
N ILE A 95 48.86 -0.47 5.03
CA ILE A 95 47.51 -0.78 4.54
C ILE A 95 47.53 -1.02 3.02
N PRO A 96 46.89 -2.11 2.53
CA PRO A 96 46.86 -2.41 1.10
C PRO A 96 46.14 -1.33 0.29
N ALA A 97 46.64 -1.08 -0.92
CA ALA A 97 46.04 -0.14 -1.87
C ALA A 97 45.31 -0.86 -3.01
N LEU A 98 44.23 -0.26 -3.51
CA LEU A 98 43.46 -0.79 -4.66
C LEU A 98 44.18 -0.57 -5.99
N LEU A 99 44.90 0.54 -6.13
CA LEU A 99 45.67 0.91 -7.31
C LEU A 99 47.16 1.01 -6.96
N THR A 100 48.01 0.82 -7.96
CA THR A 100 49.43 1.20 -7.88
C THR A 100 49.59 2.70 -8.13
N THR A 101 50.68 3.30 -7.64
CA THR A 101 51.02 4.71 -7.91
C THR A 101 51.03 5.01 -9.41
N GLN A 102 51.52 4.08 -10.24
CA GLN A 102 51.54 4.24 -11.69
C GLN A 102 50.12 4.30 -12.30
N GLN A 103 49.19 3.44 -11.85
CA GLN A 103 47.81 3.48 -12.34
C GLN A 103 47.10 4.80 -12.01
N VAL A 104 47.39 5.40 -10.85
CA VAL A 104 46.89 6.74 -10.52
C VAL A 104 47.52 7.80 -11.43
N ILE A 105 48.83 7.75 -11.64
CA ILE A 105 49.54 8.65 -12.58
C ILE A 105 48.99 8.53 -14.00
N ASP A 106 48.68 7.33 -14.47
CA ASP A 106 48.08 7.10 -15.79
C ASP A 106 46.68 7.71 -15.89
N GLY A 107 45.91 7.63 -14.80
CA GLY A 107 44.64 8.36 -14.65
C GLY A 107 44.82 9.87 -14.77
N TYR A 108 45.84 10.45 -14.13
CA TYR A 108 46.19 11.86 -14.29
C TYR A 108 46.59 12.20 -15.73
N ASN A 109 47.44 11.39 -16.37
CA ASN A 109 47.89 11.61 -17.75
C ASN A 109 46.75 11.55 -18.77
N SER A 110 45.66 10.85 -18.44
CA SER A 110 44.49 10.67 -19.30
C SER A 110 43.28 11.54 -18.89
N ASN A 111 43.46 12.50 -17.97
CA ASN A 111 42.37 13.32 -17.40
C ASN A 111 41.20 12.48 -16.86
N SER A 112 41.49 11.32 -16.30
CA SER A 112 40.50 10.35 -15.80
C SER A 112 40.77 9.90 -14.36
N SER A 113 41.64 10.59 -13.62
CA SER A 113 42.09 10.17 -12.27
C SER A 113 40.93 9.89 -11.30
N LEU A 114 39.96 10.80 -11.18
CA LEU A 114 38.80 10.62 -10.31
C LEU A 114 37.91 9.45 -10.75
N LYS A 115 37.77 9.24 -12.07
CA LYS A 115 37.07 8.08 -12.63
C LYS A 115 37.78 6.77 -12.31
N THR A 116 39.09 6.71 -12.52
CA THR A 116 39.93 5.55 -12.21
C THR A 116 39.84 5.19 -10.72
N ILE A 117 39.87 6.19 -9.83
CA ILE A 117 39.69 6.01 -8.40
C ILE A 117 38.27 5.52 -8.08
N GLY A 118 37.24 6.16 -8.60
CA GLY A 118 35.84 5.78 -8.39
C GLY A 118 35.53 4.36 -8.87
N ASP A 119 36.05 3.96 -10.04
CA ASP A 119 35.91 2.62 -10.59
C ASP A 119 36.62 1.57 -9.72
N ALA A 120 37.81 1.89 -9.19
CA ALA A 120 38.53 1.01 -8.27
C ALA A 120 37.76 0.80 -6.95
N ILE A 121 37.23 1.89 -6.37
CA ILE A 121 36.36 1.83 -5.18
C ILE A 121 35.14 0.94 -5.49
N ASN A 122 34.44 1.19 -6.59
CA ASN A 122 33.26 0.43 -6.98
C ASN A 122 33.55 -1.05 -7.25
N SER A 123 34.71 -1.35 -7.82
CA SER A 123 35.14 -2.74 -8.08
C SER A 123 35.42 -3.51 -6.79
N LYS A 124 35.87 -2.82 -5.74
CA LYS A 124 36.05 -3.42 -4.40
C LYS A 124 34.73 -3.68 -3.68
N ASN A 125 33.65 -2.97 -4.06
CA ASN A 125 32.33 -3.03 -3.44
C ASN A 125 32.34 -2.83 -1.90
N PRO A 126 32.92 -1.71 -1.40
CA PRO A 126 33.05 -1.49 0.03
C PRO A 126 31.73 -1.11 0.69
N ASP A 127 31.71 -1.19 2.03
CA ASP A 127 30.56 -0.80 2.84
C ASP A 127 30.58 0.73 3.15
N LEU A 128 31.74 1.39 3.05
CA LEU A 128 31.92 2.86 3.10
C LEU A 128 33.14 3.29 2.29
N ALA A 129 33.05 4.43 1.60
CA ALA A 129 34.21 5.11 1.01
C ALA A 129 34.35 6.55 1.52
N ILE A 130 35.53 6.93 2.02
CA ILE A 130 35.81 8.32 2.43
C ILE A 130 36.90 8.93 1.58
N SER A 131 36.78 10.21 1.22
CA SER A 131 37.86 10.98 0.57
C SER A 131 38.35 12.06 1.53
N ILE A 132 39.64 12.09 1.83
CA ILE A 132 40.23 13.02 2.81
C ILE A 132 40.99 14.12 2.05
N HIS A 133 40.63 15.37 2.35
CA HIS A 133 41.12 16.61 1.74
C HIS A 133 41.38 17.69 2.80
N HIS A 134 42.10 18.75 2.39
CA HIS A 134 42.21 19.99 3.16
C HIS A 134 42.03 21.19 2.23
N ASN A 135 41.09 22.07 2.60
CA ASN A 135 40.57 23.14 1.75
C ASN A 135 41.56 24.31 1.62
N SER A 136 41.27 25.25 0.72
CA SER A 136 42.06 26.47 0.48
C SER A 136 41.16 27.65 0.16
N GLY A 137 41.41 28.80 0.80
CA GLY A 137 40.51 29.96 0.71
C GLY A 137 41.06 31.22 1.37
N GLY A 138 42.33 31.56 1.14
CA GLY A 138 42.99 32.69 1.80
C GLY A 138 43.14 32.45 3.31
N ASN A 139 42.66 33.38 4.14
CA ASN A 139 42.71 33.29 5.61
C ASN A 139 41.55 32.48 6.23
N ALA A 140 40.75 31.77 5.42
CA ALA A 140 39.68 30.91 5.91
C ALA A 140 40.21 29.84 6.88
N SER A 141 39.34 29.38 7.78
CA SER A 141 39.64 28.35 8.78
C SER A 141 38.44 27.46 9.04
N GLY A 142 38.69 26.21 9.45
CA GLY A 142 37.66 25.25 9.86
C GLY A 142 37.49 24.02 8.96
N TYR A 143 36.63 23.10 9.36
CA TYR A 143 36.35 21.85 8.62
C TYR A 143 34.95 21.84 7.98
N GLU A 144 34.84 21.10 6.88
CA GLU A 144 33.63 20.92 6.07
C GLU A 144 33.48 19.46 5.64
N PHE A 145 32.24 18.99 5.47
CA PHE A 145 31.96 17.65 4.97
C PHE A 145 31.02 17.72 3.77
N TYR A 146 31.34 16.96 2.73
CA TYR A 146 30.64 16.98 1.45
C TYR A 146 30.03 15.62 1.17
N TRP A 147 28.75 15.63 0.79
CA TRP A 147 28.01 14.43 0.40
C TRP A 147 27.15 14.75 -0.83
N SER A 148 26.73 13.72 -1.56
CA SER A 148 25.87 13.87 -2.74
C SER A 148 24.56 13.12 -2.56
N SER A 149 23.43 13.81 -2.77
CA SER A 149 22.12 13.20 -2.97
C SER A 149 22.06 12.45 -4.31
N TYR A 150 22.67 13.06 -5.34
CA TYR A 150 22.81 12.49 -6.67
C TYR A 150 23.82 11.34 -6.68
N ARG A 151 23.41 10.17 -7.22
CA ARG A 151 24.26 8.98 -7.35
C ARG A 151 24.22 8.44 -8.78
N ALA A 152 25.23 8.83 -9.55
CA ALA A 152 25.33 8.51 -10.96
C ALA A 152 25.21 6.99 -11.23
N GLY A 153 24.14 6.60 -11.93
CA GLY A 153 23.93 5.21 -12.35
C GLY A 153 23.38 4.27 -11.26
N ILE A 154 22.89 4.82 -10.13
CA ILE A 154 22.09 4.08 -9.14
C ILE A 154 20.64 4.58 -9.17
N ASP A 155 20.46 5.89 -8.97
CA ASP A 155 19.17 6.57 -9.04
C ASP A 155 19.35 7.82 -9.88
N ASN A 156 18.52 7.92 -10.93
CA ASN A 156 18.53 9.04 -11.87
C ASN A 156 17.11 9.64 -12.01
N THR A 157 16.22 9.38 -11.06
CA THR A 157 14.88 9.96 -11.00
C THR A 157 14.89 11.26 -10.21
N ASP A 158 14.00 12.20 -10.52
CA ASP A 158 13.87 13.51 -9.86
C ASP A 158 15.16 14.34 -9.69
N ILE A 159 16.13 14.13 -10.59
CA ILE A 159 17.40 14.87 -10.61
C ILE A 159 17.21 16.31 -11.09
N TYR A 160 17.88 17.25 -10.45
CA TYR A 160 17.83 18.67 -10.79
C TYR A 160 19.19 19.37 -10.60
N LYS A 161 19.35 20.51 -11.26
CA LYS A 161 20.59 21.30 -11.23
C LYS A 161 20.47 22.44 -10.23
N VAL A 162 21.51 22.64 -9.42
CA VAL A 162 21.69 23.82 -8.57
C VAL A 162 22.92 24.58 -9.01
N TYR A 163 22.76 25.86 -9.36
CA TYR A 163 23.82 26.73 -9.85
C TYR A 163 24.44 27.55 -8.70
N GLY A 164 25.69 27.97 -8.87
CA GLY A 164 26.34 28.94 -7.97
C GLY A 164 26.93 28.33 -6.70
N LEU A 165 27.11 27.02 -6.66
CA LEU A 165 27.82 26.32 -5.57
C LEU A 165 29.35 26.45 -5.71
N TRP A 166 29.82 26.79 -6.91
CA TRP A 166 31.22 27.02 -7.24
C TRP A 166 31.46 28.49 -7.57
N GLY A 167 32.67 28.98 -7.27
CA GLY A 167 33.05 30.38 -7.53
C GLY A 167 33.04 30.78 -9.01
N ASN A 168 32.99 29.81 -9.93
CA ASN A 168 32.90 30.02 -11.38
C ASN A 168 31.45 29.98 -11.91
N GLY A 169 30.45 29.73 -11.05
CA GLY A 169 29.03 29.66 -11.44
C GLY A 169 28.55 28.30 -11.93
N ASP A 170 29.37 27.25 -11.86
CA ASP A 170 29.00 25.90 -12.29
C ASP A 170 27.81 25.33 -11.50
N PHE A 171 27.14 24.35 -12.10
CA PHE A 171 26.02 23.64 -11.49
C PHE A 171 26.48 22.35 -10.81
N SER A 172 25.67 21.90 -9.85
CA SER A 172 25.77 20.60 -9.21
C SER A 172 24.47 19.83 -9.41
N TRP A 173 24.57 18.54 -9.69
CA TRP A 173 23.42 17.63 -9.70
C TRP A 173 22.96 17.28 -8.30
N ARG A 174 21.64 17.31 -8.08
CA ARG A 174 20.98 16.89 -6.85
C ARG A 174 19.80 16.01 -7.17
N ASP A 175 19.34 15.28 -6.17
CA ASP A 175 18.24 14.32 -6.26
C ASP A 175 17.19 14.63 -5.16
N LYS A 176 15.91 14.75 -5.53
CA LYS A 176 14.81 14.95 -4.56
C LYS A 176 14.38 13.65 -3.88
N SER A 177 14.70 12.50 -4.47
CA SER A 177 14.40 11.15 -4.00
C SER A 177 15.68 10.32 -3.83
N PRO A 178 16.67 10.78 -3.03
CA PRO A 178 17.99 10.15 -2.98
C PRO A 178 17.96 8.69 -2.51
N CYS A 179 18.78 7.85 -3.14
CA CYS A 179 18.88 6.44 -2.77
C CYS A 179 19.46 6.21 -1.36
N ASN A 180 19.29 5.00 -0.81
CA ASN A 180 19.75 4.66 0.54
C ASN A 180 21.25 4.90 0.80
N ALA A 181 22.11 4.73 -0.22
CA ALA A 181 23.54 5.02 -0.08
C ALA A 181 23.81 6.51 0.11
N ALA A 182 23.06 7.37 -0.60
CA ALA A 182 23.14 8.82 -0.45
C ALA A 182 22.62 9.29 0.91
N LEU A 183 21.48 8.77 1.38
CA LEU A 183 20.95 9.08 2.72
C LEU A 183 21.93 8.69 3.83
N LYS A 184 22.52 7.49 3.77
CA LYS A 184 23.57 7.06 4.71
C LYS A 184 24.83 7.92 4.66
N SER A 185 25.14 8.51 3.51
CA SER A 185 26.27 9.46 3.39
C SER A 185 25.99 10.74 4.18
N LYS A 186 24.76 11.24 4.11
CA LYS A 186 24.31 12.39 4.91
C LYS A 186 24.37 12.10 6.42
N ASP A 187 23.88 10.93 6.84
CA ASP A 187 23.93 10.51 8.25
C ASP A 187 25.39 10.42 8.75
N PHE A 188 26.29 9.86 7.94
CA PHE A 188 27.71 9.79 8.27
C PHE A 188 28.38 11.18 8.36
N ALA A 189 27.99 12.13 7.49
CA ALA A 189 28.47 13.51 7.58
C ALA A 189 28.01 14.21 8.88
N GLU A 190 26.80 13.95 9.35
CA GLU A 190 26.32 14.45 10.65
C GLU A 190 27.07 13.80 11.84
N LEU A 191 27.40 12.51 11.76
CA LEU A 191 28.26 11.85 12.76
C LEU A 191 29.67 12.47 12.81
N LEU A 192 30.26 12.75 11.65
CA LEU A 192 31.55 13.43 11.55
C LEU A 192 31.50 14.81 12.21
N LYS A 193 30.48 15.63 11.91
CA LYS A 193 30.25 16.93 12.55
C LYS A 193 30.11 16.82 14.07
N ALA A 194 29.33 15.87 14.57
CA ALA A 194 29.19 15.66 16.00
C ALA A 194 30.53 15.31 16.66
N ASN A 195 31.31 14.42 16.03
CA ASN A 195 32.58 13.95 16.60
C ASN A 195 33.76 14.90 16.38
N PHE A 196 33.72 15.78 15.38
CA PHE A 196 34.72 16.86 15.19
C PHE A 196 34.47 18.08 16.08
N SER A 197 33.32 18.13 16.77
CA SER A 197 33.03 19.20 17.73
C SER A 197 34.14 19.34 18.78
N GLY A 198 34.56 20.58 19.03
CA GLY A 198 35.60 20.90 20.02
C GLY A 198 37.04 20.58 19.60
N ILE A 199 37.32 20.24 18.33
CA ILE A 199 38.69 19.97 17.86
C ILE A 199 39.58 21.23 17.80
N GLY A 200 38.99 22.43 17.92
CA GLY A 200 39.73 23.69 18.05
C GLY A 200 40.04 24.38 16.72
N ILE A 201 39.34 24.00 15.65
CA ILE A 201 39.05 24.85 14.49
C ILE A 201 37.52 24.82 14.27
N PRO A 202 36.90 25.84 13.67
CA PRO A 202 35.45 25.94 13.61
C PRO A 202 34.83 24.92 12.63
N PHE A 203 33.65 24.39 12.96
CA PHE A 203 32.80 23.74 11.96
C PHE A 203 32.25 24.81 11.02
N ARG A 204 32.33 24.57 9.71
CA ARG A 204 31.76 25.50 8.72
C ARG A 204 30.43 25.00 8.19
N ASN A 205 30.38 23.83 7.56
CA ASN A 205 29.15 23.31 6.99
C ASN A 205 29.19 21.82 6.62
N ILE A 206 28.01 21.22 6.46
CA ILE A 206 27.81 20.00 5.68
C ILE A 206 27.19 20.44 4.36
N ILE A 207 27.86 20.16 3.25
CA ILE A 207 27.52 20.70 1.94
C ILE A 207 27.07 19.55 1.03
N GLU A 208 25.91 19.72 0.42
CA GLU A 208 25.42 18.82 -0.63
C GLU A 208 25.99 19.26 -1.99
N ARG A 209 26.85 18.41 -2.56
CA ARG A 209 27.60 18.67 -3.80
C ARG A 209 27.92 17.35 -4.53
N ASP A 210 27.91 17.39 -5.85
CA ASP A 210 28.19 16.25 -6.74
C ASP A 210 29.69 16.02 -6.98
N ASP A 211 30.50 16.16 -5.94
CA ASP A 211 31.93 15.80 -6.01
C ASP A 211 32.08 14.36 -6.51
N TYR A 212 33.06 14.14 -7.39
CA TYR A 212 33.11 12.91 -8.17
C TYR A 212 33.05 11.63 -7.33
N ILE A 213 33.80 11.57 -6.21
CA ILE A 213 33.82 10.36 -5.36
C ILE A 213 32.48 10.18 -4.61
N PRO A 214 31.94 11.16 -3.87
CA PRO A 214 30.58 11.08 -3.32
C PRO A 214 29.45 10.92 -4.34
N ALA A 215 29.60 11.31 -5.60
CA ALA A 215 28.52 11.19 -6.60
C ALA A 215 28.57 9.91 -7.43
N HIS A 216 29.75 9.31 -7.63
CA HIS A 216 29.93 8.18 -8.56
C HIS A 216 30.29 6.84 -7.87
N THR A 217 30.49 6.83 -6.56
CA THR A 217 30.64 5.57 -5.81
C THR A 217 29.29 4.93 -5.50
N LYS A 218 29.25 3.59 -5.43
CA LYS A 218 28.02 2.83 -5.20
C LYS A 218 27.65 2.62 -3.74
N CYS A 219 28.62 2.84 -2.84
CA CYS A 219 28.46 2.74 -1.40
C CYS A 219 28.19 4.12 -0.78
N PRO A 220 27.80 4.21 0.50
CA PRO A 220 27.86 5.47 1.24
C PRO A 220 29.24 6.11 1.10
N SER A 221 29.29 7.41 0.85
CA SER A 221 30.54 8.12 0.67
C SER A 221 30.47 9.60 1.00
N VAL A 222 31.50 10.08 1.71
CA VAL A 222 31.68 11.47 2.14
C VAL A 222 33.09 11.93 1.80
N LEU A 223 33.21 13.17 1.31
CA LEU A 223 34.47 13.89 1.22
C LEU A 223 34.65 14.78 2.45
N ILE A 224 35.81 14.68 3.09
CA ILE A 224 36.15 15.34 4.34
C ILE A 224 37.18 16.41 4.02
N GLU A 225 36.82 17.68 4.19
CA GLU A 225 37.78 18.79 4.25
C GLU A 225 38.15 19.02 5.72
N ALA A 226 39.26 18.45 6.16
CA ALA A 226 39.63 18.42 7.59
C ALA A 226 40.18 19.75 8.13
N GLY A 227 40.42 20.74 7.25
CA GLY A 227 40.86 22.08 7.63
C GLY A 227 41.33 22.87 6.41
N PHE A 228 41.83 24.09 6.58
CA PHE A 228 42.34 24.95 5.51
C PHE A 228 43.88 24.99 5.47
N VAL A 229 44.49 24.39 4.43
CA VAL A 229 45.94 24.44 4.24
C VAL A 229 46.44 25.86 3.92
N SER A 230 45.60 26.71 3.31
CA SER A 230 45.98 28.08 2.96
C SER A 230 46.21 28.99 4.19
N ASN A 231 45.73 28.59 5.36
CA ASN A 231 45.89 29.35 6.60
C ASN A 231 47.17 28.93 7.33
N ASP A 232 48.06 29.88 7.62
CA ASP A 232 49.39 29.59 8.19
C ASP A 232 49.36 28.94 9.58
N ASN A 233 48.41 29.33 10.41
CA ASN A 233 48.28 28.78 11.76
C ASN A 233 47.60 27.42 11.72
N GLU A 234 46.58 27.28 10.87
CA GLU A 234 45.85 26.03 10.72
C GLU A 234 46.70 24.97 10.02
N SER A 235 47.40 25.27 8.93
CA SER A 235 48.28 24.31 8.24
C SER A 235 49.38 23.73 9.15
N ARG A 236 49.98 24.54 10.04
CA ARG A 236 50.94 24.02 11.04
C ARG A 236 50.28 23.09 12.05
N LYS A 237 49.03 23.37 12.41
CA LYS A 237 48.22 22.55 13.31
C LYS A 237 47.78 21.25 12.62
N LEU A 238 47.36 21.31 11.37
CA LEU A 238 47.02 20.17 10.52
C LEU A 238 48.24 19.29 10.23
N ALA A 239 49.46 19.85 10.23
CA ALA A 239 50.71 19.07 10.12
C ALA A 239 51.20 18.53 11.48
N ASP A 240 50.61 18.93 12.60
CA ASP A 240 51.00 18.43 13.92
C ASP A 240 50.49 16.99 14.11
N ASN A 241 51.40 16.09 14.45
CA ASN A 241 51.09 14.67 14.55
C ASN A 241 50.10 14.34 15.69
N THR A 242 50.08 15.11 16.78
CA THR A 242 49.12 14.92 17.87
C THR A 242 47.73 15.36 17.42
N TYR A 243 47.66 16.49 16.73
CA TYR A 243 46.42 17.01 16.18
C TYR A 243 45.80 16.09 15.12
N GLN A 244 46.58 15.65 14.13
CA GLN A 244 46.12 14.67 13.13
C GLN A 244 45.67 13.35 13.78
N ASN A 245 46.28 12.94 14.90
CA ASN A 245 45.83 11.77 15.63
C ASN A 245 44.45 11.98 16.28
N ASP A 246 44.13 13.18 16.77
CA ASP A 246 42.79 13.51 17.27
C ASP A 246 41.77 13.52 16.12
N GLU A 247 42.11 14.11 14.97
CA GLU A 247 41.30 14.02 13.75
C GLU A 247 41.03 12.58 13.33
N ALA A 248 42.08 11.77 13.26
CA ALA A 248 41.98 10.36 12.91
C ALA A 248 41.08 9.60 13.91
N ASN A 249 41.26 9.82 15.21
CA ASN A 249 40.43 9.19 16.24
C ASN A 249 38.95 9.56 16.10
N ARG A 250 38.62 10.78 15.70
CA ARG A 250 37.24 11.26 15.51
C ARG A 250 36.61 10.69 14.25
N ILE A 251 37.37 10.55 13.17
CA ILE A 251 36.93 9.81 11.97
C ILE A 251 36.66 8.35 12.33
N VAL A 252 37.60 7.69 13.02
CA VAL A 252 37.45 6.29 13.47
C VAL A 252 36.23 6.14 14.39
N LYS A 253 36.03 7.05 15.34
CA LYS A 253 34.85 7.06 16.21
C LYS A 253 33.55 7.16 15.42
N SER A 254 33.52 8.01 14.40
CA SER A 254 32.35 8.17 13.53
C SER A 254 32.05 6.88 12.74
N ILE A 255 33.09 6.20 12.24
CA ILE A 255 32.95 4.91 11.53
C ILE A 255 32.50 3.80 12.48
N LYS A 256 33.02 3.76 13.72
CA LYS A 256 32.56 2.83 14.77
C LYS A 256 31.11 3.05 15.14
N GLN A 257 30.65 4.30 15.22
CA GLN A 257 29.24 4.61 15.47
C GLN A 257 28.35 4.19 14.30
N LEU A 258 28.89 4.17 13.09
CA LEU A 258 28.18 3.72 11.90
C LEU A 258 28.11 2.19 11.77
N PHE A 259 29.16 1.45 12.16
CA PHE A 259 29.28 0.00 11.89
C PHE A 259 29.52 -0.92 13.10
N GLY A 260 29.79 -0.41 14.31
CA GLY A 260 30.08 -1.19 15.53
C GLY A 260 31.57 -1.48 15.81
N GLU A 261 31.89 -2.17 16.91
CA GLU A 261 33.24 -2.67 17.21
C GLU A 261 33.41 -4.12 16.72
N VAL A 262 34.46 -4.39 15.92
CA VAL A 262 34.70 -5.68 15.26
C VAL A 262 35.74 -6.51 16.03
N ALA A 263 35.54 -6.73 17.33
CA ALA A 263 36.50 -7.46 18.17
C ALA A 263 36.14 -8.93 18.47
N VAL A 264 35.04 -9.47 17.94
CA VAL A 264 34.59 -10.84 18.25
C VAL A 264 34.45 -11.66 16.98
N LYS A 265 35.24 -12.74 16.89
CA LYS A 265 35.12 -13.75 15.84
C LYS A 265 34.15 -14.83 16.32
N ALA A 266 32.97 -14.84 15.73
CA ALA A 266 31.96 -15.86 15.93
C ALA A 266 31.95 -16.84 14.75
N SER A 267 31.86 -18.13 15.04
CA SER A 267 31.70 -19.21 14.05
C SER A 267 30.71 -20.25 14.55
N GLY A 268 30.03 -20.93 13.62
CA GLY A 268 29.03 -21.94 13.93
C GLY A 268 28.37 -22.48 12.67
N ILE A 269 27.64 -23.58 12.80
CA ILE A 269 26.85 -24.16 11.73
C ILE A 269 25.40 -23.72 11.91
N VAL A 270 24.84 -23.07 10.89
CA VAL A 270 23.42 -22.69 10.87
C VAL A 270 22.69 -23.64 9.94
N THR A 271 21.77 -24.43 10.48
CA THR A 271 20.90 -25.30 9.69
C THR A 271 19.45 -24.90 9.89
N SER A 272 18.62 -25.18 8.89
CA SER A 272 17.18 -25.02 9.00
C SER A 272 16.51 -26.25 8.43
N GLU A 273 15.53 -26.75 9.15
CA GLU A 273 14.77 -27.93 8.76
C GLU A 273 13.28 -27.68 8.99
N SER A 274 12.45 -28.22 8.09
CA SER A 274 11.02 -28.23 8.29
C SER A 274 10.67 -29.34 9.29
N SER A 275 10.65 -29.00 10.58
CA SER A 275 10.52 -29.96 11.68
C SER A 275 9.06 -30.37 11.98
N GLN A 276 8.04 -29.69 11.42
CA GLN A 276 6.62 -29.98 11.67
C GLN A 276 5.79 -29.78 10.38
N VAL A 277 5.56 -30.85 9.63
CA VAL A 277 4.86 -30.83 8.32
C VAL A 277 3.36 -30.44 8.44
N ASN A 278 2.80 -30.38 9.66
CA ASN A 278 1.35 -30.19 9.88
C ASN A 278 0.97 -28.85 10.56
N ASN A 279 1.93 -28.09 11.14
CA ASN A 279 1.61 -26.96 12.02
C ASN A 279 2.16 -25.60 11.55
N ASN A 280 2.62 -25.46 10.30
CA ASN A 280 3.08 -24.17 9.79
C ASN A 280 4.20 -23.56 10.64
N VAL A 281 5.11 -24.40 11.14
CA VAL A 281 6.30 -24.02 11.91
C VAL A 281 7.51 -24.73 11.32
N PHE A 282 8.59 -23.99 11.06
CA PHE A 282 9.90 -24.59 10.78
C PHE A 282 10.88 -24.30 11.91
N SER A 283 11.91 -25.13 12.05
CA SER A 283 12.96 -24.93 13.05
C SER A 283 14.23 -24.44 12.37
N VAL A 284 14.89 -23.49 13.02
CA VAL A 284 16.26 -23.09 12.69
C VAL A 284 17.15 -23.44 13.87
N ASN A 285 18.29 -24.04 13.57
CA ASN A 285 19.29 -24.48 14.53
C ASN A 285 20.59 -23.71 14.28
N ALA A 286 21.27 -23.33 15.35
CA ALA A 286 22.65 -22.86 15.33
C ALA A 286 23.46 -23.79 16.24
N GLU A 287 24.42 -24.49 15.65
CA GLU A 287 25.19 -25.60 16.24
C GLU A 287 26.69 -25.35 16.17
N GLN A 288 27.47 -26.07 16.99
CA GLN A 288 28.94 -25.99 17.03
C GLN A 288 29.46 -24.56 17.22
N LEU A 289 28.72 -23.77 18.00
CA LEU A 289 29.01 -22.35 18.16
C LEU A 289 30.32 -22.14 18.91
N LYS A 290 31.19 -21.31 18.34
CA LYS A 290 32.43 -20.86 18.94
C LYS A 290 32.54 -19.36 18.82
N MET A 291 32.97 -18.74 19.90
CA MET A 291 33.20 -17.32 19.95
C MET A 291 34.53 -17.06 20.64
N GLU A 292 35.44 -16.42 19.91
CA GLU A 292 36.75 -16.06 20.43
C GLU A 292 36.67 -14.70 21.13
N GLY A 293 37.23 -14.60 22.33
CA GLY A 293 37.27 -13.36 23.10
C GLY A 293 36.03 -13.07 23.94
N SER A 294 34.98 -13.89 23.88
CA SER A 294 33.79 -13.76 24.74
C SER A 294 32.98 -15.07 24.86
N ASN A 295 32.05 -15.13 25.81
CA ASN A 295 31.13 -16.25 26.03
C ASN A 295 29.80 -16.03 25.31
N ILE A 296 29.25 -17.10 24.73
CA ILE A 296 27.95 -17.07 24.05
C ILE A 296 26.86 -16.92 25.09
N SER A 297 26.16 -15.78 25.06
CA SER A 297 25.03 -15.50 25.95
C SER A 297 23.69 -15.90 25.34
N GLY A 298 23.63 -16.04 24.01
CA GLY A 298 22.42 -16.42 23.30
C GLY A 298 22.59 -16.45 21.79
N VAL A 299 21.53 -16.80 21.09
CA VAL A 299 21.45 -16.74 19.62
C VAL A 299 20.14 -16.06 19.26
N SER A 300 20.14 -15.28 18.19
CA SER A 300 18.92 -14.76 17.57
C SER A 300 18.90 -15.07 16.09
N PHE A 301 17.71 -15.24 15.55
CA PHE A 301 17.46 -15.53 14.15
C PHE A 301 16.59 -14.43 13.57
N GLU A 302 17.12 -13.71 12.60
CA GLU A 302 16.34 -12.80 11.74
C GLU A 302 15.78 -13.63 10.60
N VAL A 303 14.47 -13.77 10.54
CA VAL A 303 13.78 -14.46 9.46
C VAL A 303 13.13 -13.41 8.57
N TYR A 304 13.33 -13.53 7.26
CA TYR A 304 12.81 -12.56 6.31
C TYR A 304 12.20 -13.22 5.07
N LYS A 305 11.14 -12.57 4.57
CA LYS A 305 10.41 -12.96 3.37
C LYS A 305 9.67 -11.75 2.79
N ASN A 306 9.79 -11.54 1.48
CA ASN A 306 9.06 -10.49 0.73
C ASN A 306 9.10 -9.08 1.38
N GLY A 307 10.24 -8.70 1.96
CA GLY A 307 10.42 -7.40 2.62
C GLY A 307 9.93 -7.33 4.07
N LYS A 308 9.24 -8.35 4.58
CA LYS A 308 8.86 -8.50 5.99
C LYS A 308 9.97 -9.22 6.76
N ILE A 309 10.30 -8.72 7.96
CA ILE A 309 11.37 -9.24 8.82
C ILE A 309 10.78 -9.47 10.22
N VAL A 310 11.03 -10.66 10.80
CA VAL A 310 10.64 -11.01 12.17
C VAL A 310 11.83 -11.68 12.86
N TRP A 311 12.10 -11.29 14.11
CA TRP A 311 13.21 -11.81 14.91
C TRP A 311 12.74 -12.85 15.92
N TYR A 312 13.50 -13.94 16.04
CA TYR A 312 13.26 -15.03 16.98
C TYR A 312 14.49 -15.29 17.83
N ASP A 313 14.34 -15.33 19.14
CA ASP A 313 15.42 -15.77 20.02
C ASP A 313 15.56 -17.28 20.00
N GLY A 314 16.81 -17.73 19.92
CA GLY A 314 17.18 -19.14 20.01
C GLY A 314 17.00 -19.66 21.41
N ILE A 315 16.27 -20.78 21.54
CA ILE A 315 16.11 -21.51 22.78
C ILE A 315 17.33 -22.41 22.95
N TYR A 316 18.07 -22.24 24.04
CA TYR A 316 19.20 -23.09 24.41
C TYR A 316 18.77 -24.57 24.53
N LYS A 317 19.47 -25.48 23.86
CA LYS A 317 19.21 -26.93 23.92
C LYS A 317 20.38 -27.69 24.55
N SER A 318 21.60 -27.38 24.14
CA SER A 318 22.85 -27.93 24.70
C SER A 318 23.97 -26.90 24.55
N ALA A 319 25.14 -27.19 25.15
CA ALA A 319 26.29 -26.27 25.25
C ALA A 319 26.71 -25.62 23.92
N ASP A 320 26.39 -26.24 22.79
CA ASP A 320 26.72 -25.82 21.45
C ASP A 320 25.52 -25.71 20.51
N LYS A 321 24.27 -25.83 20.98
CA LYS A 321 23.04 -25.83 20.14
C LYS A 321 21.95 -24.91 20.66
N PHE A 322 21.51 -24.00 19.80
CA PHE A 322 20.32 -23.18 19.98
C PHE A 322 19.32 -23.44 18.87
N THR A 323 18.02 -23.49 19.21
CA THR A 323 16.95 -23.73 18.24
C THR A 323 15.85 -22.69 18.40
N ALA A 324 15.37 -22.10 17.31
CA ALA A 324 14.12 -21.33 17.29
C ALA A 324 13.07 -22.02 16.43
N ASN A 325 11.82 -22.00 16.91
CA ASN A 325 10.64 -22.42 16.17
C ASN A 325 9.99 -21.18 15.55
N VAL A 326 9.84 -21.17 14.24
CA VAL A 326 9.37 -20.02 13.47
C VAL A 326 7.97 -20.30 12.93
N PRO A 327 6.92 -19.66 13.48
CA PRO A 327 5.56 -19.77 12.96
C PRO A 327 5.42 -19.02 11.64
N THR A 328 4.93 -19.68 10.59
CA THR A 328 4.71 -19.01 9.29
C THR A 328 3.54 -18.02 9.34
N LYS A 329 2.66 -18.10 10.35
CA LYS A 329 1.60 -17.09 10.60
C LYS A 329 2.18 -15.67 10.74
N ASP A 330 3.38 -15.56 11.30
CA ASP A 330 4.06 -14.27 11.50
C ASP A 330 4.48 -13.66 10.15
N PHE A 331 4.43 -14.45 9.08
CA PHE A 331 4.63 -14.08 7.68
C PHE A 331 3.37 -14.36 6.83
N ASN A 332 2.17 -14.23 7.43
CA ASN A 332 0.89 -14.45 6.76
C ASN A 332 0.77 -15.81 6.07
N TYR A 333 1.44 -16.84 6.62
CA TYR A 333 1.50 -18.20 6.11
C TYR A 333 2.09 -18.33 4.69
N GLU A 334 2.84 -17.33 4.22
CA GLU A 334 3.38 -17.33 2.86
C GLU A 334 4.33 -18.52 2.61
N THR A 335 4.29 -19.09 1.40
CA THR A 335 5.15 -20.25 1.04
C THR A 335 6.31 -19.88 0.15
N GLY A 336 7.24 -20.81 -0.05
CA GLY A 336 8.47 -20.61 -0.82
C GLY A 336 9.68 -20.34 0.08
N LEU A 337 10.70 -19.71 -0.49
CA LEU A 337 11.97 -19.50 0.19
C LEU A 337 11.84 -18.48 1.33
N TYR A 338 12.36 -18.82 2.50
CA TYR A 338 12.58 -17.93 3.64
C TYR A 338 14.08 -17.75 3.80
N GLY A 339 14.52 -16.51 3.94
CA GLY A 339 15.90 -16.19 4.30
C GLY A 339 16.04 -16.11 5.80
N ILE A 340 17.12 -16.69 6.34
CA ILE A 340 17.35 -16.72 7.78
C ILE A 340 18.79 -16.32 8.06
N ASN A 341 18.97 -15.19 8.75
CA ASN A 341 20.27 -14.78 9.26
C ASN A 341 20.36 -15.16 10.74
N ALA A 342 21.37 -15.95 11.11
CA ALA A 342 21.62 -16.28 12.52
C ALA A 342 22.71 -15.38 13.10
N TYR A 343 22.52 -14.99 14.35
CA TYR A 343 23.42 -14.14 15.11
C TYR A 343 23.71 -14.80 16.45
N VAL A 344 24.98 -14.87 16.84
CA VAL A 344 25.35 -15.20 18.21
C VAL A 344 25.48 -13.92 19.02
N LYS A 345 25.03 -13.97 20.26
CA LYS A 345 25.16 -12.87 21.22
C LYS A 345 26.37 -13.13 22.10
N ASP A 346 27.21 -12.11 22.26
CA ASP A 346 28.27 -12.15 23.28
C ASP A 346 27.74 -11.87 24.68
N SER A 347 28.59 -12.00 25.71
CA SER A 347 28.21 -11.74 27.10
C SER A 347 27.78 -10.30 27.39
N LEU A 348 27.95 -9.39 26.43
CA LEU A 348 27.55 -7.99 26.50
C LEU A 348 26.26 -7.71 25.70
N GLY A 349 25.71 -8.73 25.04
CA GLY A 349 24.51 -8.64 24.22
C GLY A 349 24.75 -8.14 22.80
N ASN A 350 26.00 -8.07 22.33
CA ASN A 350 26.32 -7.70 20.96
C ASN A 350 26.05 -8.87 20.01
N HIS A 351 25.45 -8.58 18.85
CA HIS A 351 25.07 -9.60 17.87
C HIS A 351 26.16 -9.75 16.79
N TYR A 352 26.67 -10.97 16.64
CA TYR A 352 27.64 -11.33 15.61
C TYR A 352 27.00 -12.30 14.63
N ARG A 353 26.88 -11.90 13.37
CA ARG A 353 26.23 -12.72 12.34
C ARG A 353 27.07 -13.97 12.06
N LEU A 354 26.51 -15.14 12.34
CA LEU A 354 27.11 -16.45 12.09
C LEU A 354 27.04 -16.82 10.60
N GLY A 355 25.94 -16.46 9.94
CA GLY A 355 25.72 -16.77 8.53
C GLY A 355 24.26 -16.68 8.12
N THR A 356 24.01 -16.98 6.85
CA THR A 356 22.66 -17.08 6.28
C THR A 356 22.38 -18.52 5.91
N THR A 357 21.20 -18.99 6.25
CA THR A 357 20.63 -20.20 5.68
C THR A 357 19.27 -19.89 5.06
N PHE A 358 18.74 -20.86 4.33
CA PHE A 358 17.42 -20.73 3.72
C PHE A 358 16.63 -22.00 4.00
N VAL A 359 15.34 -21.81 4.26
CA VAL A 359 14.38 -22.91 4.28
C VAL A 359 13.31 -22.62 3.24
N THR A 360 13.00 -23.61 2.43
CA THR A 360 11.82 -23.55 1.57
C THR A 360 10.67 -24.13 2.36
N VAL A 361 9.74 -23.26 2.76
CA VAL A 361 8.47 -23.70 3.33
C VAL A 361 7.56 -24.05 2.15
N ALA A 362 7.35 -25.34 1.92
CA ALA A 362 6.38 -25.79 0.96
C ALA A 362 4.97 -25.66 1.56
N ASN A 363 3.96 -25.37 0.73
CA ASN A 363 2.58 -25.62 1.12
C ASN A 363 2.43 -27.11 1.41
N THR A 364 1.89 -27.47 2.57
CA THR A 364 1.31 -28.80 2.74
C THR A 364 0.04 -28.79 1.90
N LYS A 365 0.17 -29.15 0.62
CA LYS A 365 -0.95 -29.22 -0.32
C LYS A 365 -2.10 -29.94 0.37
N ILE A 366 -3.30 -29.34 0.40
CA ILE A 366 -4.49 -30.08 0.84
C ILE A 366 -4.63 -31.26 -0.12
N THR A 367 -4.42 -32.46 0.42
CA THR A 367 -4.62 -33.73 -0.27
C THR A 367 -5.92 -34.35 0.22
N GLY A 368 -6.40 -35.34 -0.51
CA GLY A 368 -7.61 -36.06 -0.17
C GLY A 368 -8.01 -36.97 -1.32
N LYS A 369 -9.20 -37.54 -1.20
CA LYS A 369 -9.81 -38.38 -2.23
C LYS A 369 -11.13 -37.77 -2.67
N VAL A 370 -11.39 -37.93 -3.96
CA VAL A 370 -12.68 -37.60 -4.56
C VAL A 370 -13.43 -38.91 -4.75
N GLU A 371 -14.62 -38.98 -4.18
CA GLU A 371 -15.58 -40.05 -4.37
C GLU A 371 -16.83 -39.46 -5.04
N ARG A 372 -17.21 -40.06 -6.16
CA ARG A 372 -18.51 -39.78 -6.79
C ARG A 372 -19.54 -40.72 -6.18
N LEU A 373 -20.70 -40.20 -5.78
CA LEU A 373 -21.77 -41.02 -5.23
C LEU A 373 -22.54 -41.77 -6.33
N GLU A 374 -22.61 -41.18 -7.52
CA GLU A 374 -23.09 -41.82 -8.74
C GLU A 374 -22.08 -41.67 -9.87
N SER A 375 -21.86 -42.75 -10.64
CA SER A 375 -21.08 -42.69 -11.88
C SER A 375 -21.89 -42.20 -13.07
N GLU A 376 -23.21 -42.41 -13.01
CA GLU A 376 -24.16 -42.02 -14.05
C GLU A 376 -25.51 -41.67 -13.41
N THR A 377 -26.24 -40.70 -13.98
CA THR A 377 -27.58 -40.33 -13.51
C THR A 377 -28.48 -39.89 -14.66
N THR A 378 -29.79 -40.07 -14.50
CA THR A 378 -30.83 -39.46 -15.35
C THR A 378 -31.53 -38.29 -14.64
N GLY A 379 -31.17 -37.99 -13.39
CA GLY A 379 -31.72 -36.89 -12.61
C GLY A 379 -31.24 -35.51 -13.07
N ASN A 380 -31.74 -34.46 -12.43
CA ASN A 380 -31.36 -33.07 -12.72
C ASN A 380 -30.23 -32.54 -11.81
N SER A 381 -29.71 -33.38 -10.92
CA SER A 381 -28.57 -33.04 -10.08
C SER A 381 -27.70 -34.26 -9.82
N PHE A 382 -26.46 -34.03 -9.40
CA PHE A 382 -25.54 -35.07 -8.96
C PHE A 382 -24.64 -34.58 -7.81
N GLN A 383 -24.08 -35.52 -7.06
CA GLN A 383 -23.32 -35.30 -5.84
C GLN A 383 -21.90 -35.86 -5.91
N ILE A 384 -20.97 -35.09 -5.34
CA ILE A 384 -19.54 -35.42 -5.28
C ILE A 384 -19.05 -35.21 -3.85
N LYS A 385 -18.36 -36.21 -3.31
CA LYS A 385 -17.82 -36.20 -1.95
C LYS A 385 -16.29 -36.04 -1.98
N ALA A 386 -15.77 -35.16 -1.15
CA ALA A 386 -14.34 -35.02 -0.89
C ALA A 386 -14.05 -35.57 0.52
N LEU A 387 -13.17 -36.56 0.63
CA LEU A 387 -12.86 -37.27 1.88
C LEU A 387 -11.36 -37.48 2.07
N ASP A 388 -10.95 -38.03 3.21
CA ASP A 388 -9.54 -38.21 3.60
C ASP A 388 -8.71 -36.92 3.49
N LEU A 389 -9.33 -35.76 3.76
CA LEU A 389 -8.68 -34.47 3.60
C LEU A 389 -7.54 -34.33 4.62
N SER A 390 -6.35 -34.00 4.13
CA SER A 390 -5.14 -33.89 4.95
C SER A 390 -4.25 -32.73 4.51
N PRO A 391 -3.76 -31.90 5.46
CA PRO A 391 -4.05 -31.96 6.90
C PRO A 391 -5.47 -31.43 7.22
N ALA A 392 -6.28 -32.19 7.96
CA ALA A 392 -7.70 -31.92 8.17
C ALA A 392 -7.96 -30.60 8.93
N GLU A 393 -7.08 -30.27 9.87
CA GLU A 393 -7.06 -29.04 10.66
C GLU A 393 -6.82 -27.78 9.83
N GLN A 394 -6.24 -27.90 8.63
CA GLN A 394 -5.95 -26.78 7.75
C GLN A 394 -7.06 -26.54 6.72
N VAL A 395 -8.05 -27.42 6.60
CA VAL A 395 -9.14 -27.29 5.63
C VAL A 395 -10.15 -26.25 6.09
N SER A 396 -10.20 -25.10 5.41
CA SER A 396 -11.21 -24.06 5.64
C SER A 396 -12.51 -24.29 4.85
N GLY A 397 -12.43 -25.05 3.75
CA GLY A 397 -13.57 -25.42 2.93
C GLY A 397 -13.18 -26.25 1.71
N VAL A 398 -14.17 -26.68 0.94
CA VAL A 398 -13.99 -27.39 -0.35
C VAL A 398 -14.83 -26.70 -1.42
N SER A 399 -14.33 -26.68 -2.64
CA SER A 399 -15.08 -26.19 -3.81
C SER A 399 -14.99 -27.17 -4.97
N TYR A 400 -16.07 -27.21 -5.74
CA TYR A 400 -16.25 -28.09 -6.89
C TYR A 400 -16.44 -27.21 -8.12
N GLU A 401 -15.48 -27.25 -9.03
CA GLU A 401 -15.63 -26.66 -10.35
C GLU A 401 -16.21 -27.71 -11.27
N VAL A 402 -17.43 -27.50 -11.70
CA VAL A 402 -18.20 -28.43 -12.53
C VAL A 402 -18.33 -27.82 -13.91
N TYR A 403 -17.98 -28.58 -14.95
CA TYR A 403 -18.04 -28.09 -16.31
C TYR A 403 -18.44 -29.15 -17.33
N ILE A 404 -19.10 -28.68 -18.39
CA ILE A 404 -19.50 -29.46 -19.55
C ILE A 404 -19.26 -28.62 -20.81
N GLY A 405 -18.42 -29.13 -21.72
CA GLY A 405 -17.88 -28.32 -22.82
C GLY A 405 -17.11 -27.11 -22.30
N ASP A 406 -17.45 -25.91 -22.78
CA ASP A 406 -16.83 -24.63 -22.41
C ASP A 406 -17.53 -23.92 -21.23
N ARG A 407 -18.54 -24.54 -20.62
CA ARG A 407 -19.34 -23.94 -19.53
C ARG A 407 -18.89 -24.47 -18.18
N ALA A 408 -18.64 -23.59 -17.22
CA ALA A 408 -18.18 -23.95 -15.88
C ALA A 408 -18.92 -23.16 -14.79
N THR A 409 -19.29 -23.85 -13.71
CA THR A 409 -19.91 -23.27 -12.51
C THR A 409 -19.23 -23.83 -11.26
N TRP A 410 -19.11 -22.99 -10.22
CA TRP A 410 -18.49 -23.35 -8.95
C TRP A 410 -19.53 -23.63 -7.87
N TYR A 411 -19.41 -24.75 -7.18
CA TYR A 411 -20.23 -25.13 -6.03
C TYR A 411 -19.38 -25.19 -4.76
N ALA A 412 -19.94 -24.70 -3.65
CA ALA A 412 -19.33 -24.83 -2.33
C ALA A 412 -19.66 -26.21 -1.72
N GLY A 413 -18.69 -26.81 -1.03
CA GLY A 413 -18.90 -28.04 -0.29
C GLY A 413 -19.50 -27.82 1.08
N GLU A 414 -20.49 -28.61 1.44
CA GLU A 414 -21.06 -28.65 2.77
C GLU A 414 -20.29 -29.66 3.64
N LYS A 415 -19.75 -29.19 4.78
CA LYS A 415 -19.01 -30.02 5.71
C LYS A 415 -19.91 -31.03 6.41
N GLN A 416 -19.52 -32.29 6.39
CA GLN A 416 -20.24 -33.41 6.98
C GLN A 416 -19.67 -33.77 8.37
N ALA A 417 -20.43 -34.52 9.17
CA ALA A 417 -20.05 -34.91 10.53
C ALA A 417 -18.78 -35.79 10.60
N ASP A 418 -18.49 -36.55 9.54
CA ASP A 418 -17.30 -37.38 9.40
C ASP A 418 -16.04 -36.61 8.95
N GLY A 419 -16.16 -35.28 8.77
CA GLY A 419 -15.07 -34.41 8.31
C GLY A 419 -14.92 -34.31 6.78
N SER A 420 -15.72 -35.05 6.02
CA SER A 420 -15.79 -34.91 4.57
C SER A 420 -16.57 -33.68 4.13
N TYR A 421 -16.52 -33.34 2.84
CA TYR A 421 -17.34 -32.29 2.24
C TYR A 421 -18.18 -32.86 1.10
N LEU A 422 -19.44 -32.44 1.00
CA LEU A 422 -20.39 -32.85 -0.03
C LEU A 422 -20.73 -31.67 -0.94
N GLY A 423 -20.53 -31.81 -2.25
CA GLY A 423 -20.98 -30.85 -3.25
C GLY A 423 -22.15 -31.41 -4.04
N THR A 424 -23.20 -30.60 -4.25
CA THR A 424 -24.37 -30.94 -5.09
C THR A 424 -24.42 -29.98 -6.26
N ALA A 425 -24.37 -30.51 -7.49
CA ALA A 425 -24.42 -29.74 -8.72
C ALA A 425 -25.77 -29.93 -9.42
N ASP A 426 -26.42 -28.83 -9.81
CA ASP A 426 -27.68 -28.81 -10.55
C ASP A 426 -27.39 -28.61 -12.05
N ILE A 427 -27.94 -29.48 -12.91
CA ILE A 427 -27.73 -29.36 -14.36
C ILE A 427 -28.48 -28.16 -14.95
N GLY A 428 -29.44 -27.58 -14.23
CA GLY A 428 -30.14 -26.34 -14.58
C GLY A 428 -29.18 -25.17 -14.80
N ASP A 429 -28.09 -25.11 -14.02
CA ASP A 429 -27.02 -24.10 -14.17
C ASP A 429 -26.22 -24.24 -15.47
N PHE A 430 -26.43 -25.35 -16.20
CA PHE A 430 -25.78 -25.67 -17.47
C PHE A 430 -26.80 -25.83 -18.61
N ASP A 431 -27.93 -25.13 -18.54
CA ASP A 431 -29.06 -25.25 -19.49
C ASP A 431 -29.55 -26.71 -19.68
N ASN A 432 -29.43 -27.54 -18.65
CA ASN A 432 -29.80 -28.96 -18.67
C ASN A 432 -29.08 -29.79 -19.74
N ILE A 433 -27.84 -29.43 -20.12
CA ILE A 433 -27.04 -30.19 -21.08
C ILE A 433 -26.77 -31.60 -20.54
N ARG A 434 -27.17 -32.64 -21.28
CA ARG A 434 -26.95 -34.05 -20.91
C ARG A 434 -25.65 -34.54 -21.54
N GLY A 435 -24.75 -35.12 -20.76
CA GLY A 435 -23.46 -35.61 -21.25
C GLY A 435 -22.48 -35.90 -20.11
N GLU A 436 -21.20 -35.99 -20.45
CA GLU A 436 -20.14 -36.16 -19.46
C GLU A 436 -19.81 -34.82 -18.81
N TYR A 437 -20.11 -34.70 -17.52
CA TYR A 437 -19.64 -33.59 -16.70
C TYR A 437 -18.26 -33.92 -16.15
N LYS A 438 -17.34 -32.96 -16.27
CA LYS A 438 -16.02 -33.00 -15.63
C LYS A 438 -16.07 -32.16 -14.37
N ILE A 439 -15.50 -32.70 -13.31
CA ILE A 439 -15.51 -32.07 -11.99
C ILE A 439 -14.08 -32.00 -11.48
N ASN A 440 -13.59 -30.79 -11.24
CA ASN A 440 -12.36 -30.56 -10.50
C ASN A 440 -12.73 -30.24 -9.04
N VAL A 441 -12.12 -30.94 -8.09
CA VAL A 441 -12.37 -30.74 -6.66
C VAL A 441 -11.17 -30.09 -6.01
N TYR A 442 -11.41 -29.00 -5.29
CA TYR A 442 -10.40 -28.19 -4.63
C TYR A 442 -10.61 -28.11 -3.13
N GLY A 443 -9.56 -28.38 -2.37
CA GLY A 443 -9.52 -28.09 -0.94
C GLY A 443 -8.98 -26.70 -0.70
N LYS A 444 -9.61 -25.93 0.17
CA LYS A 444 -9.15 -24.61 0.58
C LYS A 444 -8.41 -24.71 1.90
N ASP A 445 -7.25 -24.08 1.98
CA ASP A 445 -6.58 -23.87 3.26
C ASP A 445 -7.16 -22.66 4.02
N GLN A 446 -6.72 -22.45 5.26
CA GLN A 446 -7.10 -21.29 6.10
C GLN A 446 -6.78 -19.92 5.47
N ASN A 447 -5.94 -19.87 4.43
CA ASN A 447 -5.59 -18.65 3.69
C ASN A 447 -6.40 -18.49 2.40
N MET A 448 -7.46 -19.28 2.22
CA MET A 448 -8.33 -19.28 1.04
C MET A 448 -7.65 -19.72 -0.26
N VAL A 449 -6.50 -20.38 -0.21
CA VAL A 449 -5.81 -20.91 -1.39
C VAL A 449 -6.39 -22.27 -1.79
N HIS A 450 -6.71 -22.45 -3.07
CA HIS A 450 -7.33 -23.67 -3.61
C HIS A 450 -6.27 -24.69 -4.09
N TYR A 451 -6.32 -25.91 -3.56
CA TYR A 451 -5.50 -27.04 -4.04
C TYR A 451 -6.38 -28.08 -4.71
N LYS A 452 -6.09 -28.42 -5.97
CA LYS A 452 -6.80 -29.51 -6.65
C LYS A 452 -6.49 -30.84 -5.95
N ILE A 453 -7.51 -31.40 -5.29
CA ILE A 453 -7.47 -32.68 -4.56
C ILE A 453 -7.68 -33.84 -5.52
N GLY A 454 -8.54 -33.67 -6.52
CA GLY A 454 -8.79 -34.69 -7.52
C GLY A 454 -9.72 -34.20 -8.61
N GLU A 455 -9.96 -35.07 -9.57
CA GLU A 455 -10.92 -34.87 -10.64
C GLU A 455 -11.74 -36.14 -10.83
N THR A 456 -12.97 -35.97 -11.29
CA THR A 456 -13.84 -37.08 -11.63
C THR A 456 -14.79 -36.68 -12.75
N THR A 457 -15.56 -37.65 -13.23
CA THR A 457 -16.64 -37.41 -14.18
C THR A 457 -17.91 -38.09 -13.72
N VAL A 458 -19.03 -37.45 -14.06
CA VAL A 458 -20.38 -38.00 -13.91
C VAL A 458 -21.06 -37.96 -15.29
N GLN A 459 -21.58 -39.10 -15.72
CA GLN A 459 -22.31 -39.20 -16.98
C GLN A 459 -23.80 -38.94 -16.74
N VAL A 460 -24.27 -37.75 -17.13
CA VAL A 460 -25.70 -37.44 -17.09
C VAL A 460 -26.32 -37.93 -18.38
N LYS A 461 -26.95 -39.10 -18.33
CA LYS A 461 -27.56 -39.74 -19.49
C LYS A 461 -28.90 -39.10 -19.81
N LYS A 462 -29.21 -39.04 -21.11
CA LYS A 462 -30.60 -38.93 -21.55
C LYS A 462 -31.31 -40.21 -21.10
N ALA A 463 -32.49 -40.09 -20.51
CA ALA A 463 -33.34 -41.25 -20.35
C ALA A 463 -33.68 -41.82 -21.74
N ALA A 464 -34.09 -43.08 -21.84
CA ALA A 464 -34.46 -43.66 -23.13
C ALA A 464 -35.59 -42.83 -23.76
N ASN A 465 -35.39 -42.38 -25.01
CA ASN A 465 -36.40 -41.55 -25.66
C ASN A 465 -37.64 -42.39 -25.97
N THR A 466 -38.81 -41.87 -25.63
CA THR A 466 -40.09 -42.50 -25.96
C THR A 466 -40.75 -41.68 -27.06
N LYS A 467 -41.01 -42.30 -28.22
CA LYS A 467 -41.61 -41.61 -29.37
C LYS A 467 -42.99 -41.06 -28.99
N ILE A 468 -43.12 -39.73 -29.02
CA ILE A 468 -44.41 -39.06 -28.83
C ILE A 468 -45.20 -39.08 -30.14
N THR A 469 -46.45 -39.50 -30.08
CA THR A 469 -47.43 -39.44 -31.17
C THR A 469 -48.62 -38.57 -30.78
N GLY A 470 -49.35 -38.01 -31.75
CA GLY A 470 -50.58 -37.24 -31.50
C GLY A 470 -51.29 -36.84 -32.80
N LYS A 471 -52.25 -35.91 -32.69
CA LYS A 471 -52.96 -35.29 -33.82
C LYS A 471 -52.83 -33.77 -33.77
N VAL A 472 -52.92 -33.15 -34.93
CA VAL A 472 -52.92 -31.69 -35.11
C VAL A 472 -54.28 -31.24 -35.60
N GLU A 473 -54.86 -30.26 -34.93
CA GLU A 473 -56.09 -29.58 -35.29
C GLU A 473 -55.81 -28.09 -35.47
N ARG A 474 -56.20 -27.53 -36.61
CA ARG A 474 -56.19 -26.08 -36.83
C ARG A 474 -57.53 -25.50 -36.38
N LEU A 475 -57.50 -24.38 -35.66
CA LEU A 475 -58.73 -23.73 -35.18
C LEU A 475 -59.33 -22.80 -36.23
N GLU A 476 -58.49 -22.21 -37.08
CA GLU A 476 -58.90 -21.45 -38.25
C GLU A 476 -58.12 -21.89 -39.50
N SER A 477 -58.78 -21.88 -40.66
CA SER A 477 -58.12 -22.10 -41.96
C SER A 477 -57.63 -20.81 -42.60
N GLU A 478 -58.26 -19.69 -42.27
CA GLU A 478 -57.91 -18.35 -42.78
C GLU A 478 -58.17 -17.28 -41.70
N THR A 479 -57.38 -16.21 -41.67
CA THR A 479 -57.57 -15.07 -40.76
C THR A 479 -57.12 -13.75 -41.39
N THR A 480 -57.73 -12.63 -40.97
CA THR A 480 -57.23 -11.27 -41.21
C THR A 480 -56.53 -10.69 -39.99
N GLY A 481 -56.59 -11.38 -38.85
CA GLY A 481 -55.93 -10.98 -37.61
C GLY A 481 -54.41 -11.08 -37.68
N ASN A 482 -53.75 -10.60 -36.64
CA ASN A 482 -52.29 -10.66 -36.53
C ASN A 482 -51.79 -11.94 -35.84
N SER A 483 -52.69 -12.83 -35.43
CA SER A 483 -52.31 -14.11 -34.85
C SER A 483 -53.25 -15.24 -35.28
N PHE A 484 -52.78 -16.47 -35.15
CA PHE A 484 -53.57 -17.69 -35.35
C PHE A 484 -53.15 -18.80 -34.39
N GLN A 485 -54.04 -19.79 -34.19
CA GLN A 485 -53.92 -20.84 -33.20
C GLN A 485 -53.98 -22.25 -33.80
N ILE A 486 -53.15 -23.14 -33.24
CA ILE A 486 -53.03 -24.55 -33.62
C ILE A 486 -53.07 -25.40 -32.36
N LYS A 487 -53.91 -26.44 -32.35
CA LYS A 487 -54.08 -27.36 -31.23
C LYS A 487 -53.43 -28.71 -31.52
N ALA A 488 -52.69 -29.24 -30.55
CA ALA A 488 -52.16 -30.60 -30.56
C ALA A 488 -52.91 -31.44 -29.53
N LEU A 489 -53.49 -32.56 -29.93
CA LEU A 489 -54.32 -33.42 -29.08
C LEU A 489 -53.97 -34.90 -29.25
N ASP A 490 -54.58 -35.76 -28.44
CA ASP A 490 -54.36 -37.22 -28.42
C ASP A 490 -52.87 -37.61 -28.24
N LEU A 491 -52.13 -36.85 -27.42
CA LEU A 491 -50.69 -37.08 -27.23
C LEU A 491 -50.43 -38.36 -26.41
N SER A 492 -49.55 -39.23 -26.92
CA SER A 492 -49.24 -40.52 -26.31
C SER A 492 -47.75 -40.88 -26.42
N PRO A 493 -47.15 -41.50 -25.39
CA PRO A 493 -47.73 -41.69 -24.05
C PRO A 493 -47.79 -40.35 -23.27
N ALA A 494 -48.95 -40.01 -22.72
CA ALA A 494 -49.22 -38.67 -22.18
C ALA A 494 -48.30 -38.31 -20.99
N GLU A 495 -47.95 -39.30 -20.18
CA GLU A 495 -47.04 -39.19 -19.04
C GLU A 495 -45.58 -38.91 -19.44
N GLN A 496 -45.22 -39.20 -20.70
CA GLN A 496 -43.89 -38.96 -21.25
C GLN A 496 -43.78 -37.62 -21.99
N VAL A 497 -44.87 -36.87 -22.15
CA VAL A 497 -44.87 -35.58 -22.84
C VAL A 497 -44.35 -34.49 -21.91
N SER A 498 -43.22 -33.88 -22.24
CA SER A 498 -42.70 -32.69 -21.55
C SER A 498 -43.24 -31.38 -22.12
N GLY A 499 -43.66 -31.37 -23.38
CA GLY A 499 -44.24 -30.20 -24.04
C GLY A 499 -44.53 -30.41 -25.52
N VAL A 500 -45.07 -29.37 -26.16
CA VAL A 500 -45.31 -29.34 -27.61
C VAL A 500 -44.68 -28.07 -28.19
N SER A 501 -44.17 -28.16 -29.42
CA SER A 501 -43.65 -27.01 -30.17
C SER A 501 -44.23 -26.94 -31.58
N TYR A 502 -44.43 -25.72 -32.05
CA TYR A 502 -45.00 -25.40 -33.35
C TYR A 502 -43.96 -24.62 -34.15
N GLU A 503 -43.42 -25.22 -35.20
CA GLU A 503 -42.57 -24.55 -36.17
C GLU A 503 -43.45 -23.94 -37.25
N VAL A 504 -43.52 -22.61 -37.27
CA VAL A 504 -44.39 -21.84 -38.17
C VAL A 504 -43.50 -21.12 -39.16
N TYR A 505 -43.81 -21.20 -40.45
CA TYR A 505 -43.00 -20.57 -41.48
C TYR A 505 -43.80 -20.08 -42.68
N ILE A 506 -43.29 -19.02 -43.30
CA ILE A 506 -43.81 -18.41 -44.52
C ILE A 506 -42.63 -18.05 -45.43
N GLY A 507 -42.62 -18.61 -46.65
CA GLY A 507 -41.43 -18.57 -47.51
C GLY A 507 -40.23 -19.21 -46.83
N ASP A 508 -39.11 -18.48 -46.77
CA ASP A 508 -37.85 -18.93 -46.15
C ASP A 508 -37.72 -18.56 -44.66
N ARG A 509 -38.76 -17.96 -44.04
CA ARG A 509 -38.74 -17.47 -42.66
C ARG A 509 -39.46 -18.44 -41.73
N ALA A 510 -38.84 -18.84 -40.62
CA ALA A 510 -39.40 -19.79 -39.66
C ALA A 510 -39.20 -19.32 -38.21
N THR A 511 -40.25 -19.49 -37.38
CA THR A 511 -40.26 -19.18 -35.94
C THR A 511 -40.87 -20.36 -35.18
N TRP A 512 -40.37 -20.61 -33.97
CA TRP A 512 -40.87 -21.70 -33.10
C TRP A 512 -41.71 -21.14 -31.96
N TYR A 513 -42.91 -21.67 -31.78
CA TYR A 513 -43.81 -21.35 -30.67
C TYR A 513 -43.91 -22.54 -29.70
N ALA A 514 -43.96 -22.24 -28.40
CA ALA A 514 -44.23 -23.24 -27.37
C ALA A 514 -45.75 -23.43 -27.21
N GLY A 515 -46.19 -24.68 -27.03
CA GLY A 515 -47.57 -24.99 -26.70
C GLY A 515 -47.88 -24.78 -25.24
N GLU A 516 -49.02 -24.15 -24.97
CA GLU A 516 -49.58 -24.04 -23.63
C GLU A 516 -50.46 -25.27 -23.32
N LYS A 517 -50.14 -25.98 -22.24
CA LYS A 517 -50.88 -27.19 -21.84
C LYS A 517 -52.27 -26.81 -21.35
N GLN A 518 -53.29 -27.46 -21.89
CA GLN A 518 -54.69 -27.27 -21.56
C GLN A 518 -55.16 -28.30 -20.53
N ALA A 519 -56.28 -28.04 -19.85
CA ALA A 519 -56.84 -28.91 -18.82
C ALA A 519 -57.24 -30.31 -19.34
N ASP A 520 -57.57 -30.42 -20.62
CA ASP A 520 -57.91 -31.68 -21.30
C ASP A 520 -56.67 -32.49 -21.73
N GLY A 521 -55.46 -32.02 -21.43
CA GLY A 521 -54.20 -32.65 -21.79
C GLY A 521 -53.68 -32.32 -23.20
N SER A 522 -54.42 -31.54 -23.98
CA SER A 522 -53.96 -30.97 -25.25
C SER A 522 -52.98 -29.81 -25.05
N TYR A 523 -52.35 -29.36 -26.12
CA TYR A 523 -51.49 -28.17 -26.13
C TYR A 523 -51.98 -27.18 -27.19
N LEU A 524 -51.98 -25.90 -26.86
CA LEU A 524 -52.39 -24.81 -27.76
C LEU A 524 -51.19 -23.93 -28.10
N GLY A 525 -50.87 -23.79 -29.38
CA GLY A 525 -49.86 -22.87 -29.89
C GLY A 525 -50.53 -21.65 -30.51
N THR A 526 -50.09 -20.44 -30.14
CA THR A 526 -50.54 -19.17 -30.74
C THR A 526 -49.35 -18.53 -31.46
N ALA A 527 -49.49 -18.30 -32.76
CA ALA A 527 -48.46 -17.68 -33.60
C ALA A 527 -48.85 -16.25 -33.95
N ASP A 528 -47.92 -15.30 -33.81
CA ASP A 528 -48.09 -13.88 -34.15
C ASP A 528 -47.33 -13.57 -35.46
N ILE A 529 -48.02 -12.97 -36.42
CA ILE A 529 -47.40 -12.60 -37.71
C ILE A 529 -46.39 -11.47 -37.57
N GLY A 530 -46.37 -10.74 -36.45
CA GLY A 530 -45.36 -9.77 -36.10
C GLY A 530 -43.95 -10.35 -36.13
N ASP A 531 -43.80 -11.63 -35.75
CA ASP A 531 -42.52 -12.36 -35.80
C ASP A 531 -42.02 -12.63 -37.23
N PHE A 532 -42.87 -12.38 -38.23
CA PHE A 532 -42.60 -12.58 -39.65
C PHE A 532 -42.67 -11.26 -40.43
N ASP A 533 -42.33 -10.13 -39.80
CA ASP A 533 -42.48 -8.77 -40.35
C ASP A 533 -43.90 -8.47 -40.87
N ASN A 534 -44.92 -9.08 -40.26
CA ASN A 534 -46.32 -8.96 -40.67
C ASN A 534 -46.57 -9.39 -42.13
N ILE A 535 -45.76 -10.31 -42.68
CA ILE A 535 -45.99 -10.86 -44.02
C ILE A 535 -47.34 -11.59 -44.03
N ARG A 536 -48.15 -11.33 -45.05
CA ARG A 536 -49.47 -11.95 -45.21
C ARG A 536 -49.46 -12.90 -46.39
N GLY A 537 -49.96 -14.11 -46.18
CA GLY A 537 -49.92 -15.22 -47.13
C GLY A 537 -50.16 -16.56 -46.44
N GLU A 538 -49.78 -17.66 -47.09
CA GLU A 538 -49.92 -19.01 -46.53
C GLU A 538 -48.80 -19.32 -45.54
N TYR A 539 -49.17 -19.59 -44.29
CA TYR A 539 -48.28 -20.10 -43.26
C TYR A 539 -48.35 -21.63 -43.22
N LYS A 540 -47.19 -22.27 -43.20
CA LYS A 540 -47.02 -23.71 -42.98
C LYS A 540 -46.61 -23.95 -41.54
N ILE A 541 -47.18 -24.97 -40.90
CA ILE A 541 -46.96 -25.27 -39.50
C ILE A 541 -46.62 -26.75 -39.34
N ASN A 542 -45.44 -27.05 -38.80
CA ASN A 542 -45.09 -28.38 -38.32
C ASN A 542 -45.26 -28.42 -36.80
N VAL A 543 -45.89 -29.47 -36.29
CA VAL A 543 -46.11 -29.63 -34.85
C VAL A 543 -45.33 -30.82 -34.33
N TYR A 544 -44.67 -30.63 -33.19
CA TYR A 544 -43.79 -31.62 -32.58
C TYR A 544 -44.13 -31.84 -31.10
N GLY A 545 -44.30 -33.09 -30.70
CA GLY A 545 -44.37 -33.49 -29.29
C GLY A 545 -42.96 -33.75 -28.74
N LYS A 546 -42.66 -33.24 -27.55
CA LYS A 546 -41.38 -33.45 -26.85
C LYS A 546 -41.54 -34.52 -25.79
N ASP A 547 -40.61 -35.46 -25.74
CA ASP A 547 -40.54 -36.40 -24.62
C ASP A 547 -39.85 -35.77 -23.39
N GLN A 548 -39.78 -36.48 -22.27
CA GLN A 548 -39.08 -36.03 -21.05
C GLN A 548 -37.58 -35.74 -21.27
N ASN A 549 -36.99 -36.17 -22.38
CA ASN A 549 -35.61 -35.91 -22.79
C ASN A 549 -35.46 -34.74 -23.76
N MET A 550 -36.54 -33.97 -23.97
CA MET A 550 -36.61 -32.82 -24.87
C MET A 550 -36.41 -33.18 -26.36
N VAL A 551 -36.60 -34.44 -26.74
CA VAL A 551 -36.51 -34.87 -28.14
C VAL A 551 -37.83 -34.61 -28.85
N HIS A 552 -37.78 -33.87 -29.96
CA HIS A 552 -38.94 -33.54 -30.78
C HIS A 552 -39.33 -34.68 -31.72
N TYR A 553 -40.59 -35.08 -31.66
CA TYR A 553 -41.21 -36.01 -32.59
C TYR A 553 -42.29 -35.27 -33.37
N LYS A 554 -42.17 -35.21 -34.71
CA LYS A 554 -43.20 -34.59 -35.54
C LYS A 554 -44.50 -35.38 -35.39
N ILE A 555 -45.54 -34.72 -34.90
CA ILE A 555 -46.87 -35.31 -34.67
C ILE A 555 -47.86 -34.94 -35.77
N GLY A 556 -47.60 -33.88 -36.55
CA GLY A 556 -48.40 -33.54 -37.73
C GLY A 556 -47.97 -32.22 -38.37
N GLU A 557 -48.67 -31.82 -39.43
CA GLU A 557 -48.49 -30.55 -40.14
C GLU A 557 -49.83 -29.98 -40.63
N THR A 558 -49.90 -28.66 -40.80
CA THR A 558 -51.08 -27.97 -41.31
C THR A 558 -50.72 -26.61 -41.93
N THR A 559 -51.71 -25.89 -42.47
CA THR A 559 -51.55 -24.54 -43.01
C THR A 559 -52.68 -23.60 -42.57
N VAL A 560 -52.34 -22.30 -42.48
CA VAL A 560 -53.26 -21.18 -42.20
C VAL A 560 -52.99 -20.05 -43.19
N GLN A 561 -54.05 -19.51 -43.81
CA GLN A 561 -53.94 -18.38 -44.74
C GLN A 561 -54.19 -17.03 -44.05
N VAL A 562 -53.20 -16.15 -44.03
CA VAL A 562 -53.34 -14.79 -43.48
C VAL A 562 -53.57 -13.78 -44.61
N LYS A 563 -54.74 -13.16 -44.65
CA LYS A 563 -55.15 -12.23 -45.72
C LYS A 563 -54.86 -10.77 -45.36
N LYS A 564 -54.55 -9.95 -46.38
CA LYS A 564 -54.36 -8.51 -46.25
C LYS A 564 -55.70 -7.81 -46.02
N ALA A 565 -55.80 -7.02 -44.95
CA ALA A 565 -56.94 -6.13 -44.72
C ALA A 565 -56.89 -4.94 -45.71
N ALA A 566 -58.03 -4.34 -46.06
CA ALA A 566 -58.06 -3.16 -46.92
C ALA A 566 -57.45 -1.94 -46.20
N ASN A 567 -56.61 -1.15 -46.88
CA ASN A 567 -56.05 0.09 -46.33
C ASN A 567 -57.17 1.08 -46.02
N THR A 568 -57.14 1.68 -44.84
CA THR A 568 -58.13 2.68 -44.41
C THR A 568 -57.40 3.96 -44.02
N LYS A 569 -57.70 5.07 -44.70
CA LYS A 569 -57.07 6.35 -44.43
C LYS A 569 -57.38 6.79 -42.99
N ILE A 570 -56.34 6.97 -42.19
CA ILE A 570 -56.46 7.53 -40.83
C ILE A 570 -56.52 9.05 -40.91
N THR A 571 -57.50 9.63 -40.22
CA THR A 571 -57.66 11.08 -40.03
C THR A 571 -57.65 11.41 -38.53
N GLY A 572 -57.42 12.67 -38.16
CA GLY A 572 -57.46 13.11 -36.77
C GLY A 572 -57.12 14.58 -36.63
N LYS A 573 -56.86 15.01 -35.39
CA LYS A 573 -56.40 16.37 -35.05
C LYS A 573 -55.10 16.29 -34.23
N VAL A 574 -54.31 17.34 -34.35
CA VAL A 574 -53.09 17.55 -33.56
C VAL A 574 -53.33 18.68 -32.57
N GLU A 575 -53.09 18.40 -31.30
CA GLU A 575 -53.09 19.35 -30.20
C GLU A 575 -51.68 19.40 -29.61
N ARG A 576 -51.13 20.61 -29.51
CA ARG A 576 -49.90 20.85 -28.73
C ARG A 576 -50.30 21.13 -27.29
N LEU A 577 -49.66 20.50 -26.33
CA LEU A 577 -49.94 20.74 -24.91
C LEU A 577 -49.29 22.03 -24.42
N GLU A 578 -48.15 22.39 -25.03
CA GLU A 578 -47.50 23.68 -24.85
C GLU A 578 -47.17 24.33 -26.20
N SER A 579 -47.41 25.63 -26.31
CA SER A 579 -46.93 26.42 -27.46
C SER A 579 -45.47 26.86 -27.29
N GLU A 580 -45.02 27.00 -26.04
CA GLU A 580 -43.67 27.39 -25.68
C GLU A 580 -43.25 26.67 -24.39
N THR A 581 -41.97 26.32 -24.25
CA THR A 581 -41.42 25.70 -23.03
C THR A 581 -40.01 26.19 -22.75
N THR A 582 -39.59 26.17 -21.49
CA THR A 582 -38.19 26.32 -21.07
C THR A 582 -37.57 24.99 -20.63
N GLY A 583 -38.37 23.92 -20.55
CA GLY A 583 -37.93 22.58 -20.19
C GLY A 583 -37.11 21.92 -21.30
N ASN A 584 -36.54 20.76 -20.98
CA ASN A 584 -35.74 19.97 -21.93
C ASN A 584 -36.59 18.99 -22.74
N SER A 585 -37.92 19.00 -22.58
CA SER A 585 -38.82 18.19 -23.39
C SER A 585 -40.14 18.91 -23.64
N PHE A 586 -40.88 18.44 -24.64
CA PHE A 586 -42.22 18.90 -24.95
C PHE A 586 -43.11 17.78 -25.49
N GLN A 587 -44.42 17.97 -25.41
CA GLN A 587 -45.44 16.98 -25.69
C GLN A 587 -46.44 17.44 -26.76
N ILE A 588 -46.81 16.49 -27.62
CA ILE A 588 -47.78 16.67 -28.69
C ILE A 588 -48.79 15.53 -28.61
N LYS A 589 -50.07 15.86 -28.69
CA LYS A 589 -51.19 14.93 -28.60
C LYS A 589 -51.89 14.81 -29.95
N ALA A 590 -52.13 13.58 -30.40
CA ALA A 590 -52.99 13.26 -31.54
C ALA A 590 -54.34 12.75 -31.02
N LEU A 591 -55.43 13.41 -31.39
CA LEU A 591 -56.80 13.11 -30.92
C LEU A 591 -57.79 13.01 -32.07
N ASP A 592 -59.03 12.65 -31.77
CA ASP A 592 -60.13 12.45 -32.74
C ASP A 592 -59.75 11.51 -33.89
N LEU A 593 -58.93 10.49 -33.61
CA LEU A 593 -58.44 9.58 -34.64
C LEU A 593 -59.58 8.72 -35.19
N SER A 594 -59.73 8.71 -36.52
CA SER A 594 -60.83 8.00 -37.19
C SER A 594 -60.39 7.33 -38.48
N PRO A 595 -60.84 6.08 -38.74
CA PRO A 595 -61.62 5.23 -37.82
C PRO A 595 -60.74 4.68 -36.68
N ALA A 596 -61.14 4.86 -35.42
CA ALA A 596 -60.31 4.59 -34.25
C ALA A 596 -59.89 3.12 -34.14
N GLU A 597 -60.77 2.21 -34.56
CA GLU A 597 -60.54 0.76 -34.61
C GLU A 597 -59.50 0.35 -35.65
N GLN A 598 -59.20 1.20 -36.63
CA GLN A 598 -58.22 0.95 -37.67
C GLN A 598 -56.85 1.56 -37.37
N VAL A 599 -56.69 2.30 -36.27
CA VAL A 599 -55.41 2.93 -35.89
C VAL A 599 -54.50 1.88 -35.24
N SER A 600 -53.35 1.61 -35.86
CA SER A 600 -52.29 0.77 -35.27
C SER A 600 -51.29 1.57 -34.44
N GLY A 601 -51.16 2.87 -34.68
CA GLY A 601 -50.29 3.75 -33.90
C GLY A 601 -50.18 5.16 -34.47
N VAL A 602 -49.44 6.01 -33.77
CA VAL A 602 -49.13 7.39 -34.20
C VAL A 602 -47.62 7.61 -34.14
N SER A 603 -47.08 8.37 -35.09
CA SER A 603 -45.68 8.79 -35.11
C SER A 603 -45.55 10.30 -35.27
N TYR A 604 -44.55 10.87 -34.60
CA TYR A 604 -44.22 12.28 -34.57
C TYR A 604 -42.83 12.48 -35.17
N GLU A 605 -42.74 13.20 -36.28
CA GLU A 605 -41.48 13.62 -36.88
C GLU A 605 -41.17 15.03 -36.38
N VAL A 606 -40.12 15.19 -35.58
CA VAL A 606 -39.75 16.43 -34.89
C VAL A 606 -38.43 16.93 -35.45
N TYR A 607 -38.36 18.20 -35.84
CA TYR A 607 -37.15 18.76 -36.42
C TYR A 607 -36.92 20.23 -36.07
N ILE A 608 -35.64 20.60 -36.01
CA ILE A 608 -35.15 21.97 -35.81
C ILE A 608 -33.98 22.22 -36.78
N GLY A 609 -34.12 23.23 -37.64
CA GLY A 609 -33.21 23.39 -38.78
C GLY A 609 -33.22 22.14 -39.68
N ASP A 610 -32.04 21.58 -39.95
CA ASP A 610 -31.85 20.40 -40.80
C ASP A 610 -31.85 19.06 -40.02
N ARG A 611 -32.09 19.09 -38.70
CA ARG A 611 -32.05 17.90 -37.83
C ARG A 611 -33.45 17.37 -37.57
N ALA A 612 -33.67 16.07 -37.77
CA ALA A 612 -34.98 15.42 -37.58
C ALA A 612 -34.88 14.09 -36.82
N THR A 613 -35.81 13.86 -35.90
CA THR A 613 -35.94 12.63 -35.10
C THR A 613 -37.41 12.18 -35.07
N TRP A 614 -37.64 10.88 -35.09
CA TRP A 614 -38.98 10.28 -35.03
C TRP A 614 -39.29 9.74 -33.63
N TYR A 615 -40.46 10.12 -33.10
CA TYR A 615 -40.98 9.65 -31.82
C TYR A 615 -42.25 8.83 -32.04
N ALA A 616 -42.40 7.74 -31.29
CA ALA A 616 -43.62 6.94 -31.25
C ALA A 616 -44.62 7.54 -30.28
N GLY A 617 -45.91 7.53 -30.64
CA GLY A 617 -46.97 7.95 -29.74
C GLY A 617 -47.38 6.85 -28.77
N GLU A 618 -47.54 7.22 -27.51
CA GLU A 618 -48.09 6.37 -26.47
C GLU A 618 -49.62 6.50 -26.43
N LYS A 619 -50.34 5.39 -26.60
CA LYS A 619 -51.81 5.37 -26.58
C LYS A 619 -52.33 5.67 -25.19
N GLN A 620 -53.25 6.62 -25.10
CA GLN A 620 -53.89 7.06 -23.86
C GLN A 620 -55.25 6.38 -23.67
N ALA A 621 -55.77 6.40 -22.43
CA ALA A 621 -57.04 5.76 -22.08
C ALA A 621 -58.26 6.35 -22.83
N ASP A 622 -58.19 7.62 -23.24
CA ASP A 622 -59.22 8.31 -24.02
C ASP A 622 -59.14 8.01 -25.55
N GLY A 623 -58.20 7.14 -25.97
CA GLY A 623 -58.00 6.77 -27.38
C GLY A 623 -57.08 7.71 -28.16
N SER A 624 -56.62 8.81 -27.56
CA SER A 624 -55.59 9.67 -28.14
C SER A 624 -54.19 9.04 -28.05
N TYR A 625 -53.20 9.65 -28.69
CA TYR A 625 -51.79 9.26 -28.59
C TYR A 625 -50.95 10.45 -28.16
N LEU A 626 -50.01 10.25 -27.23
CA LEU A 626 -49.12 11.29 -26.71
C LEU A 626 -47.68 11.02 -27.17
N GLY A 627 -47.07 11.99 -27.85
CA GLY A 627 -45.64 11.98 -28.18
C GLY A 627 -44.88 12.93 -27.27
N THR A 628 -43.75 12.48 -26.70
CA THR A 628 -42.84 13.31 -25.90
C THR A 628 -41.49 13.39 -26.61
N ALA A 629 -41.03 14.59 -26.94
CA ALA A 629 -39.74 14.85 -27.59
C ALA A 629 -38.77 15.50 -26.60
N ASP A 630 -37.53 14.99 -26.55
CA ASP A 630 -36.43 15.52 -25.70
C ASP A 630 -35.46 16.34 -26.55
N ILE A 631 -35.12 17.55 -26.11
CA ILE A 631 -34.18 18.43 -26.84
C ILE A 631 -32.73 17.93 -26.76
N GLY A 632 -32.42 17.00 -25.86
CA GLY A 632 -31.15 16.30 -25.78
C GLY A 632 -30.80 15.56 -27.07
N ASP A 633 -31.80 15.04 -27.78
CA ASP A 633 -31.64 14.41 -29.12
C ASP A 633 -31.23 15.43 -30.20
N PHE A 634 -31.28 16.73 -29.87
CA PHE A 634 -30.95 17.85 -30.74
C PHE A 634 -29.83 18.73 -30.15
N ASP A 635 -28.90 18.16 -29.40
CA ASP A 635 -27.78 18.86 -28.72
C ASP A 635 -28.25 20.01 -27.81
N ASN A 636 -29.45 19.92 -27.24
CA ASN A 636 -30.07 20.96 -26.41
C ASN A 636 -30.22 22.31 -27.12
N ILE A 637 -30.35 22.32 -28.45
CA ILE A 637 -30.61 23.55 -29.22
C ILE A 637 -31.97 24.12 -28.79
N ARG A 638 -32.00 25.42 -28.48
CA ARG A 638 -33.22 26.13 -28.09
C ARG A 638 -33.69 27.02 -29.25
N GLY A 639 -34.94 26.85 -29.66
CA GLY A 639 -35.55 27.54 -30.79
C GLY A 639 -36.91 26.95 -31.18
N GLU A 640 -37.38 27.24 -32.40
CA GLU A 640 -38.64 26.71 -32.91
C GLU A 640 -38.49 25.28 -33.45
N TYR A 641 -39.21 24.34 -32.87
CA TYR A 641 -39.34 22.98 -33.35
C TYR A 641 -40.58 22.84 -34.23
N LYS A 642 -40.44 22.19 -35.38
CA LYS A 642 -41.54 21.81 -36.28
C LYS A 642 -41.85 20.33 -36.10
N ILE A 643 -43.13 20.00 -36.08
CA ILE A 643 -43.61 18.64 -35.82
C ILE A 643 -44.64 18.23 -36.88
N ASN A 644 -44.38 17.15 -37.61
CA ASN A 644 -45.38 16.46 -38.43
C ASN A 644 -45.92 15.25 -37.68
N VAL A 645 -47.23 15.04 -37.70
CA VAL A 645 -47.87 13.92 -37.01
C VAL A 645 -48.57 13.01 -38.01
N TYR A 646 -48.38 11.70 -37.85
CA TYR A 646 -48.89 10.67 -38.76
C TYR A 646 -49.65 9.59 -37.99
N GLY A 647 -50.87 9.28 -38.41
CA GLY A 647 -51.62 8.10 -37.96
C GLY A 647 -51.34 6.90 -38.86
N LYS A 648 -51.16 5.72 -38.28
CA LYS A 648 -50.89 4.46 -39.00
C LYS A 648 -52.14 3.61 -39.02
N ASP A 649 -52.48 3.05 -40.19
CA ASP A 649 -53.53 2.02 -40.27
C ASP A 649 -53.02 0.65 -39.81
N GLN A 650 -53.91 -0.34 -39.71
CA GLN A 650 -53.56 -1.74 -39.37
C GLN A 650 -52.55 -2.39 -40.32
N ASN A 651 -52.32 -1.79 -41.50
CA ASN A 651 -51.32 -2.21 -42.49
C ASN A 651 -50.02 -1.39 -42.41
N MET A 652 -49.83 -0.60 -41.34
CA MET A 652 -48.64 0.21 -41.06
C MET A 652 -48.40 1.36 -42.06
N VAL A 653 -49.41 1.74 -42.85
CA VAL A 653 -49.30 2.88 -43.77
C VAL A 653 -49.47 4.18 -43.00
N HIS A 654 -48.54 5.12 -43.14
CA HIS A 654 -48.61 6.45 -42.51
C HIS A 654 -49.50 7.40 -43.31
N TYR A 655 -50.47 8.02 -42.62
CA TYR A 655 -51.26 9.13 -43.13
C TYR A 655 -50.97 10.37 -42.28
N LYS A 656 -50.52 11.47 -42.92
CA LYS A 656 -50.30 12.73 -42.20
C LYS A 656 -51.63 13.24 -41.65
N ILE A 657 -51.73 13.37 -40.33
CA ILE A 657 -52.94 13.82 -39.62
C ILE A 657 -52.86 15.31 -39.24
N GLY A 658 -51.66 15.88 -39.16
CA GLY A 658 -51.48 17.32 -38.95
C GLY A 658 -50.03 17.73 -38.78
N GLU A 659 -49.81 19.02 -38.53
CA GLU A 659 -48.51 19.60 -38.22
C GLU A 659 -48.65 20.73 -37.19
N THR A 660 -47.60 21.00 -36.42
CA THR A 660 -47.57 22.09 -35.44
C THR A 660 -46.14 22.55 -35.14
N THR A 661 -45.99 23.55 -34.29
CA THR A 661 -44.70 24.02 -33.78
C THR A 661 -44.72 24.25 -32.27
N VAL A 662 -43.54 24.07 -31.65
CA VAL A 662 -43.27 24.37 -30.24
C VAL A 662 -42.01 25.23 -30.14
N GLN A 663 -42.07 26.32 -29.37
CA GLN A 663 -40.91 27.21 -29.13
C GLN A 663 -40.19 26.85 -27.83
N VAL A 664 -38.95 26.37 -27.92
CA VAL A 664 -38.11 26.10 -26.74
C VAL A 664 -37.24 27.32 -26.44
N LYS A 665 -37.51 28.01 -25.34
CA LYS A 665 -36.81 29.25 -24.95
C LYS A 665 -35.67 28.98 -23.98
N LYS A 666 -34.65 29.84 -23.98
CA LYS A 666 -33.69 29.91 -22.88
C LYS A 666 -34.43 30.37 -21.62
N ALA A 667 -34.26 29.65 -20.51
CA ALA A 667 -34.73 30.12 -19.22
C ALA A 667 -34.01 31.43 -18.86
N ALA A 668 -34.71 32.38 -18.24
CA ALA A 668 -34.04 33.58 -17.73
C ALA A 668 -33.06 33.18 -16.62
N ASN A 669 -31.83 33.69 -16.69
CA ASN A 669 -30.85 33.53 -15.62
C ASN A 669 -31.45 34.01 -14.30
N THR A 670 -31.59 33.09 -13.35
CA THR A 670 -32.17 33.38 -12.05
C THR A 670 -31.06 33.31 -11.03
N LYS A 671 -30.77 34.45 -10.40
CA LYS A 671 -29.72 34.54 -9.39
C LYS A 671 -30.02 33.56 -8.26
N ILE A 672 -29.15 32.57 -8.07
CA ILE A 672 -29.22 31.67 -6.93
C ILE A 672 -28.68 32.39 -5.70
N THR A 673 -29.46 32.32 -4.62
CA THR A 673 -29.10 32.82 -3.29
C THR A 673 -29.14 31.66 -2.30
N GLY A 674 -28.51 31.81 -1.14
CA GLY A 674 -28.53 30.79 -0.08
C GLY A 674 -27.70 31.21 1.12
N LYS A 675 -27.46 30.26 2.02
CA LYS A 675 -26.58 30.42 3.18
C LYS A 675 -25.48 29.36 3.16
N VAL A 676 -24.34 29.72 3.72
CA VAL A 676 -23.23 28.81 3.96
C VAL A 676 -23.16 28.52 5.45
N GLU A 677 -23.20 27.25 5.80
CA GLU A 677 -22.98 26.72 7.14
C GLU A 677 -21.69 25.89 7.12
N ARG A 678 -20.79 26.22 8.04
CA ARG A 678 -19.64 25.36 8.33
C ARG A 678 -20.07 24.34 9.37
N LEU A 679 -19.79 23.05 9.13
CA LEU A 679 -20.12 22.00 10.11
C LEU A 679 -19.12 21.98 11.25
N GLU A 680 -17.88 22.33 10.95
CA GLU A 680 -16.84 22.63 11.94
C GLU A 680 -16.25 24.02 11.70
N SER A 681 -16.01 24.77 12.77
CA SER A 681 -15.19 25.99 12.71
C SER A 681 -13.70 25.68 12.71
N GLU A 682 -13.31 24.54 13.29
CA GLU A 682 -11.93 24.09 13.43
C GLU A 682 -11.88 22.56 13.43
N THR A 683 -10.83 21.97 12.89
CA THR A 683 -10.62 20.50 12.89
C THR A 683 -9.15 20.15 13.07
N THR A 684 -8.87 18.99 13.66
CA THR A 684 -7.53 18.37 13.64
C THR A 684 -7.44 17.23 12.62
N GLY A 685 -8.55 16.88 11.98
CA GLY A 685 -8.64 15.86 10.93
C GLY A 685 -8.00 16.29 9.62
N ASN A 686 -7.92 15.35 8.68
CA ASN A 686 -7.34 15.58 7.34
C ASN A 686 -8.40 16.02 6.30
N SER A 687 -9.63 16.27 6.72
CA SER A 687 -10.68 16.80 5.86
C SER A 687 -11.67 17.64 6.68
N PHE A 688 -12.45 18.46 5.97
CA PHE A 688 -13.54 19.25 6.56
C PHE A 688 -14.71 19.43 5.59
N GLN A 689 -15.87 19.74 6.14
CA GLN A 689 -17.14 19.81 5.45
C GLN A 689 -17.81 21.19 5.53
N ILE A 690 -18.43 21.58 4.42
CA ILE A 690 -19.15 22.84 4.26
C ILE A 690 -20.52 22.54 3.66
N LYS A 691 -21.56 23.11 4.24
CA LYS A 691 -22.94 22.92 3.83
C LYS A 691 -23.50 24.20 3.23
N ALA A 692 -24.13 24.11 2.06
CA ALA A 692 -24.93 25.16 1.47
C ALA A 692 -26.41 24.85 1.67
N LEU A 693 -27.16 25.76 2.27
CA LEU A 693 -28.57 25.58 2.63
C LEU A 693 -29.40 26.81 2.28
N ASP A 694 -30.72 26.73 2.49
CA ASP A 694 -31.68 27.80 2.17
C ASP A 694 -31.56 28.31 0.73
N LEU A 695 -31.22 27.41 -0.20
CA LEU A 695 -30.99 27.79 -1.60
C LEU A 695 -32.30 28.23 -2.25
N SER A 696 -32.29 29.41 -2.87
CA SER A 696 -33.49 30.01 -3.44
C SER A 696 -33.20 30.72 -4.78
N PRO A 697 -34.05 30.55 -5.79
CA PRO A 697 -35.20 29.63 -5.80
C PRO A 697 -34.75 28.17 -5.94
N ALA A 698 -35.19 27.29 -5.04
CA ALA A 698 -34.67 25.93 -4.92
C ALA A 698 -34.87 25.10 -6.21
N GLU A 699 -35.99 25.33 -6.89
CA GLU A 699 -36.35 24.70 -8.16
C GLU A 699 -35.43 25.12 -9.33
N GLN A 700 -34.73 26.25 -9.19
CA GLN A 700 -33.79 26.75 -10.20
C GLN A 700 -32.34 26.30 -9.96
N VAL A 701 -32.05 25.63 -8.84
CA VAL A 701 -30.70 25.17 -8.50
C VAL A 701 -30.37 23.90 -9.29
N SER A 702 -29.32 23.94 -10.12
CA SER A 702 -28.76 22.77 -10.80
C SER A 702 -27.62 22.10 -10.03
N GLY A 703 -26.96 22.84 -9.12
CA GLY A 703 -25.90 22.31 -8.28
C GLY A 703 -25.19 23.37 -7.43
N VAL A 704 -24.22 22.94 -6.62
CA VAL A 704 -23.37 23.82 -5.80
C VAL A 704 -21.90 23.46 -6.00
N SER A 705 -21.01 24.45 -5.96
CA SER A 705 -19.56 24.27 -6.01
C SER A 705 -18.87 25.05 -4.90
N TYR A 706 -17.77 24.49 -4.39
CA TYR A 706 -16.95 25.02 -3.31
C TYR A 706 -15.55 25.26 -3.84
N GLU A 707 -15.08 26.50 -3.80
CA GLU A 707 -13.70 26.87 -4.10
C GLU A 707 -12.97 27.02 -2.78
N VAL A 708 -12.02 26.13 -2.50
CA VAL A 708 -11.30 26.04 -1.22
C VAL A 708 -9.85 26.40 -1.45
N TYR A 709 -9.31 27.28 -0.61
CA TYR A 709 -7.93 27.74 -0.75
C TYR A 709 -7.23 28.04 0.56
N ILE A 710 -5.90 27.85 0.56
CA ILE A 710 -4.99 28.20 1.65
C ILE A 710 -3.73 28.82 1.04
N GLY A 711 -3.42 30.07 1.45
CA GLY A 711 -2.41 30.88 0.76
C GLY A 711 -2.76 31.05 -0.72
N ASP A 712 -1.82 30.72 -1.62
CA ASP A 712 -1.97 30.85 -3.08
C ASP A 712 -2.51 29.57 -3.76
N ARG A 713 -2.90 28.55 -2.99
CA ARG A 713 -3.35 27.25 -3.51
C ARG A 713 -4.87 27.15 -3.47
N ALA A 714 -5.52 26.77 -4.56
CA ALA A 714 -6.97 26.66 -4.66
C ALA A 714 -7.43 25.38 -5.40
N THR A 715 -8.48 24.73 -4.88
CA THR A 715 -9.10 23.53 -5.46
C THR A 715 -10.63 23.67 -5.43
N TRP A 716 -11.30 23.12 -6.45
CA TRP A 716 -12.77 23.14 -6.56
C TRP A 716 -13.38 21.79 -6.21
N TYR A 717 -14.41 21.81 -5.37
CA TYR A 717 -15.20 20.64 -4.97
C TYR A 717 -16.66 20.80 -5.42
N ALA A 718 -17.27 19.69 -5.86
CA ALA A 718 -18.69 19.63 -6.17
C ALA A 718 -19.50 19.33 -4.91
N GLY A 719 -20.66 19.98 -4.76
CA GLY A 719 -21.58 19.68 -3.68
C GLY A 719 -22.44 18.46 -3.96
N GLU A 720 -22.59 17.58 -2.99
CA GLU A 720 -23.52 16.46 -3.00
C GLU A 720 -24.88 16.90 -2.47
N LYS A 721 -25.94 16.73 -3.26
CA LYS A 721 -27.31 17.11 -2.88
C LYS A 721 -27.83 16.19 -1.77
N GLN A 722 -28.34 16.79 -0.71
CA GLN A 722 -28.88 16.10 0.46
C GLN A 722 -30.41 16.01 0.38
N ALA A 723 -31.01 15.11 1.17
CA ALA A 723 -32.47 14.88 1.18
C ALA A 723 -33.29 16.10 1.62
N ASP A 724 -32.69 17.00 2.43
CA ASP A 724 -33.30 18.26 2.88
C ASP A 724 -33.19 19.40 1.84
N GLY A 725 -32.62 19.12 0.66
CA GLY A 725 -32.41 20.11 -0.41
C GLY A 725 -31.14 20.94 -0.28
N SER A 726 -30.36 20.76 0.79
CA SER A 726 -29.03 21.35 0.93
C SER A 726 -27.98 20.63 0.09
N TYR A 727 -26.77 21.19 0.00
CA TYR A 727 -25.63 20.56 -0.65
C TYR A 727 -24.45 20.49 0.31
N LEU A 728 -23.74 19.37 0.35
CA LEU A 728 -22.56 19.15 1.20
C LEU A 728 -21.29 19.06 0.36
N GLY A 729 -20.28 19.86 0.68
CA GLY A 729 -18.93 19.77 0.10
C GLY A 729 -17.95 19.24 1.15
N THR A 730 -17.09 18.29 0.76
CA THR A 730 -16.01 17.75 1.61
C THR A 730 -14.66 18.06 0.97
N ALA A 731 -13.80 18.77 1.67
CA ALA A 731 -12.45 19.13 1.22
C ALA A 731 -11.40 18.31 1.98
N ASP A 732 -10.43 17.75 1.26
CA ASP A 732 -9.31 16.99 1.80
C ASP A 732 -8.05 17.88 1.85
N ILE A 733 -7.39 17.96 3.00
CA ILE A 733 -6.17 18.78 3.14
C ILE A 733 -4.97 18.18 2.39
N GLY A 734 -5.04 16.90 2.00
CA GLY A 734 -4.07 16.23 1.14
C GLY A 734 -3.92 16.90 -0.23
N ASP A 735 -5.00 17.49 -0.76
CA ASP A 735 -4.96 18.30 -1.99
C ASP A 735 -4.14 19.61 -1.82
N PHE A 736 -3.75 19.92 -0.59
CA PHE A 736 -3.00 21.12 -0.20
C PHE A 736 -1.69 20.77 0.53
N ASP A 737 -1.07 19.62 0.23
CA ASP A 737 0.15 19.10 0.89
C ASP A 737 0.04 19.01 2.43
N ASN A 738 -1.16 18.78 2.96
CA ASN A 738 -1.44 18.70 4.40
C ASN A 738 -1.08 19.98 5.19
N ILE A 739 -1.08 21.16 4.54
CA ILE A 739 -0.84 22.44 5.20
C ILE A 739 -1.93 22.69 6.25
N ARG A 740 -1.54 22.86 7.52
CA ARG A 740 -2.46 23.18 8.61
C ARG A 740 -2.53 24.70 8.80
N GLY A 741 -3.72 25.25 8.78
CA GLY A 741 -3.93 26.70 8.86
C GLY A 741 -5.38 27.09 8.58
N GLU A 742 -5.60 28.37 8.31
CA GLU A 742 -6.92 28.88 7.95
C GLU A 742 -7.20 28.62 6.47
N TYR A 743 -8.20 27.80 6.19
CA TYR A 743 -8.75 27.60 4.86
C TYR A 743 -9.87 28.59 4.61
N LYS A 744 -9.85 29.22 3.43
CA LYS A 744 -10.92 30.08 2.93
C LYS A 744 -11.75 29.33 1.90
N ILE A 745 -13.06 29.48 1.97
CA ILE A 745 -14.01 28.75 1.14
C ILE A 745 -14.99 29.75 0.53
N ASN A 746 -15.04 29.82 -0.80
CA ASN A 746 -16.12 30.47 -1.52
C ASN A 746 -17.13 29.42 -1.97
N VAL A 747 -18.42 29.69 -1.81
CA VAL A 747 -19.48 28.76 -2.20
C VAL A 747 -20.36 29.39 -3.27
N TYR A 748 -20.67 28.62 -4.31
CA TYR A 748 -21.43 29.08 -5.47
C TYR A 748 -22.61 28.16 -5.75
N GLY A 749 -23.80 28.74 -5.90
CA GLY A 749 -24.99 28.05 -6.41
C GLY A 749 -25.10 28.21 -7.92
N LYS A 750 -25.46 27.14 -8.63
CA LYS A 750 -25.60 27.11 -10.09
C LYS A 750 -27.07 27.13 -10.47
N ASP A 751 -27.46 27.99 -11.42
CA ASP A 751 -28.80 27.94 -11.99
C ASP A 751 -28.95 26.82 -13.04
N GLN A 752 -30.16 26.58 -13.53
CA GLN A 752 -30.44 25.61 -14.60
C GLN A 752 -29.68 25.89 -15.91
N ASN A 753 -29.15 27.11 -16.09
CA ASN A 753 -28.31 27.50 -17.23
C ASN A 753 -26.80 27.35 -16.94
N MET A 754 -26.43 26.70 -15.82
CA MET A 754 -25.05 26.44 -15.37
C MET A 754 -24.25 27.70 -15.00
N VAL A 755 -24.92 28.84 -14.78
CA VAL A 755 -24.26 30.08 -14.34
C VAL A 755 -24.02 30.03 -12.84
N HIS A 756 -22.81 30.37 -12.39
CA HIS A 756 -22.44 30.36 -10.97
C HIS A 756 -22.73 31.70 -10.31
N TYR A 757 -23.44 31.65 -9.18
CA TYR A 757 -23.68 32.80 -8.31
C TYR A 757 -23.04 32.53 -6.96
N LYS A 758 -22.14 33.41 -6.50
CA LYS A 758 -21.55 33.29 -5.16
C LYS A 758 -22.66 33.44 -4.12
N ILE A 759 -22.89 32.38 -3.33
CA ILE A 759 -23.91 32.34 -2.28
C ILE A 759 -23.35 32.68 -0.91
N GLY A 760 -22.04 32.51 -0.70
CA GLY A 760 -21.38 32.92 0.54
C GLY A 760 -19.91 32.56 0.58
N GLU A 761 -19.27 32.88 1.69
CA GLU A 761 -17.90 32.51 2.01
C GLU A 761 -17.77 32.16 3.49
N THR A 762 -16.81 31.32 3.83
CA THR A 762 -16.49 30.96 5.22
C THR A 762 -15.02 30.59 5.34
N THR A 763 -14.57 30.39 6.58
CA THR A 763 -13.27 29.79 6.89
C THR A 763 -13.41 28.57 7.80
N VAL A 764 -12.43 27.67 7.70
CA VAL A 764 -12.23 26.53 8.60
C VAL A 764 -10.77 26.52 9.07
N GLN A 765 -10.55 26.41 10.37
CA GLN A 765 -9.20 26.34 10.93
C GLN A 765 -8.74 24.89 11.09
N VAL A 766 -7.76 24.46 10.32
CA VAL A 766 -7.14 23.14 10.51
C VAL A 766 -5.99 23.29 11.51
N LYS A 767 -6.15 22.71 12.70
CA LYS A 767 -5.20 22.81 13.82
C LYS A 767 -4.22 21.65 13.86
N ASN A 768 -3.06 21.90 14.45
CA ASN A 768 -2.12 20.83 14.82
C ASN A 768 -2.75 19.94 15.90
N ASN A 769 -2.61 18.63 15.76
CA ASN A 769 -3.00 17.68 16.79
C ASN A 769 -1.85 17.57 17.80
N LEU A 770 -1.88 18.38 18.86
CA LEU A 770 -0.81 18.46 19.88
C LEU A 770 -1.15 17.62 21.11
N THR A 771 -0.13 17.00 21.69
CA THR A 771 -0.25 16.05 22.79
C THR A 771 -0.08 16.74 24.13
N ASN A 772 -1.14 16.84 24.94
CA ASN A 772 -1.05 17.43 26.29
C ASN A 772 -0.10 16.64 27.20
N ILE A 773 0.71 17.34 28.00
CA ILE A 773 1.55 16.76 29.07
C ILE A 773 0.75 16.56 30.37
N MET A 774 -0.15 17.50 30.68
CA MET A 774 -1.07 17.40 31.80
C MET A 774 -2.31 16.61 31.39
N ALA A 775 -2.53 15.42 31.97
CA ALA A 775 -3.79 14.67 31.92
C ALA A 775 -3.69 13.43 32.83
N ASN A 776 -4.81 13.03 33.41
CA ASN A 776 -4.94 11.75 34.12
C ASN A 776 -5.37 10.66 33.13
N LEU A 777 -4.43 10.10 32.39
CA LEU A 777 -4.68 8.92 31.55
C LEU A 777 -4.49 7.63 32.36
N HIS A 778 -5.41 6.69 32.20
CA HIS A 778 -5.30 5.36 32.81
C HIS A 778 -4.36 4.49 31.97
N ILE A 779 -3.05 4.66 32.16
CA ILE A 779 -2.04 3.74 31.62
C ILE A 779 -1.64 2.72 32.70
N SER A 780 -1.53 1.45 32.30
CA SER A 780 -1.11 0.37 33.20
C SER A 780 0.42 0.25 33.27
N SER A 781 0.95 -0.26 34.39
CA SER A 781 2.39 -0.55 34.48
C SER A 781 2.83 -1.55 33.42
N ASN A 782 1.97 -2.52 33.07
CA ASN A 782 2.24 -3.49 32.01
C ASN A 782 2.49 -2.84 30.64
N GLN A 783 1.73 -1.81 30.27
CA GLN A 783 1.94 -1.09 29.00
C GLN A 783 3.31 -0.38 28.96
N LEU A 784 3.76 0.19 30.09
CA LEU A 784 5.10 0.78 30.18
C LEU A 784 6.20 -0.28 30.20
N VAL A 785 5.96 -1.43 30.82
CA VAL A 785 6.86 -2.59 30.78
C VAL A 785 6.98 -3.14 29.36
N GLU A 786 5.88 -3.29 28.64
CA GLU A 786 5.86 -3.74 27.24
C GLU A 786 6.56 -2.73 26.32
N LEU A 787 6.35 -1.43 26.53
CA LEU A 787 7.11 -0.38 25.85
C LEU A 787 8.61 -0.56 26.09
N TYR A 788 9.04 -0.72 27.35
CA TYR A 788 10.45 -0.91 27.68
C TYR A 788 11.01 -2.19 27.03
N ASN A 789 10.29 -3.31 27.13
CA ASN A 789 10.70 -4.58 26.53
C ASN A 789 10.77 -4.52 25.00
N SER A 790 9.88 -3.74 24.36
CA SER A 790 9.90 -3.53 22.90
C SER A 790 11.19 -2.86 22.41
N SER A 791 11.92 -2.18 23.30
CA SER A 791 13.20 -1.55 22.97
C SER A 791 14.35 -2.54 22.82
N GLY A 792 14.16 -3.78 23.30
CA GLY A 792 15.20 -4.81 23.35
C GLY A 792 16.30 -4.54 24.39
N ASN A 793 16.17 -3.49 25.23
CA ASN A 793 17.15 -3.21 26.28
C ASN A 793 16.83 -4.01 27.55
N THR A 794 17.87 -4.48 28.23
CA THR A 794 17.75 -5.15 29.54
C THR A 794 17.61 -4.12 30.65
N PHE A 795 16.60 -4.29 31.51
CA PHE A 795 16.42 -3.41 32.65
C PHE A 795 17.64 -3.52 33.60
N PRO A 796 18.29 -2.42 34.00
CA PRO A 796 19.55 -2.49 34.72
C PRO A 796 19.40 -3.19 36.08
N SER A 797 20.19 -4.26 36.30
CA SER A 797 20.22 -4.96 37.59
C SER A 797 20.72 -4.07 38.74
N TYR A 798 21.37 -2.94 38.40
CA TYR A 798 21.71 -1.89 39.35
C TYR A 798 20.52 -1.48 40.23
N TYR A 799 19.29 -1.44 39.69
CA TYR A 799 18.09 -1.07 40.45
C TYR A 799 17.51 -2.20 41.31
N THR A 800 17.84 -3.46 41.03
CA THR A 800 17.38 -4.62 41.79
C THR A 800 18.37 -5.05 42.87
N GLU A 801 19.64 -4.71 42.74
CA GLU A 801 20.73 -5.12 43.64
C GLU A 801 20.97 -4.16 44.82
N ASN A 802 21.86 -4.55 45.74
CA ASN A 802 22.35 -3.74 46.86
C ASN A 802 21.24 -3.12 47.74
N GLY A 803 20.13 -3.84 47.91
CA GLY A 803 19.01 -3.42 48.77
C GLY A 803 18.07 -2.40 48.13
N ARG A 804 18.24 -2.07 46.84
CA ARG A 804 17.34 -1.17 46.11
C ARG A 804 16.02 -1.85 45.73
N ASN A 805 16.05 -3.12 45.33
CA ASN A 805 14.88 -3.98 45.10
C ASN A 805 13.79 -3.41 44.15
N VAL A 806 14.17 -2.58 43.17
CA VAL A 806 13.25 -2.04 42.16
C VAL A 806 13.46 -2.77 40.84
N ASP A 807 12.52 -3.64 40.47
CA ASP A 807 12.45 -4.25 39.14
C ASP A 807 11.72 -3.34 38.13
N LEU A 808 11.66 -3.74 36.86
CA LEU A 808 11.05 -2.95 35.79
C LEU A 808 9.55 -2.66 36.04
N ASN A 809 8.81 -3.62 36.59
CA ASN A 809 7.39 -3.43 36.87
C ASN A 809 7.21 -2.40 37.99
N ARG A 810 7.99 -2.52 39.06
CA ARG A 810 7.99 -1.55 40.15
C ARG A 810 8.43 -0.17 39.66
N PHE A 811 9.46 -0.09 38.82
CA PHE A 811 9.92 1.16 38.22
C PHE A 811 8.83 1.86 37.40
N ALA A 812 8.13 1.12 36.53
CA ALA A 812 6.98 1.62 35.78
C ALA A 812 5.85 2.09 36.71
N GLN A 813 5.59 1.34 37.79
CA GLN A 813 4.60 1.70 38.80
C GLN A 813 4.96 3.00 39.53
N LEU A 814 6.25 3.22 39.87
CA LEU A 814 6.72 4.46 40.46
C LEU A 814 6.46 5.67 39.56
N TYR A 815 6.67 5.56 38.24
CA TYR A 815 6.30 6.62 37.29
C TYR A 815 4.81 6.93 37.31
N ILE A 816 3.96 5.90 37.31
CA ILE A 816 2.50 6.07 37.34
C ILE A 816 2.06 6.75 38.63
N GLU A 817 2.55 6.28 39.78
CA GLU A 817 2.22 6.84 41.10
C GLU A 817 2.59 8.33 41.20
N GLU A 818 3.84 8.67 40.85
CA GLU A 818 4.34 10.03 40.96
C GLU A 818 3.69 10.96 39.91
N ALA A 819 3.44 10.48 38.69
CA ALA A 819 2.88 11.31 37.63
C ALA A 819 1.40 11.61 37.90
N ASN A 820 0.63 10.60 38.31
CA ASN A 820 -0.77 10.79 38.74
C ASN A 820 -0.89 11.75 39.92
N ALA A 821 0.04 11.70 40.88
CA ALA A 821 0.00 12.60 42.03
C ALA A 821 0.15 14.08 41.62
N GLU A 822 0.85 14.38 40.53
CA GLU A 822 1.05 15.75 40.04
C GLU A 822 0.13 16.14 38.86
N GLY A 823 -0.66 15.20 38.33
CA GLY A 823 -1.54 15.39 37.17
C GLY A 823 -0.81 15.33 35.83
N ILE A 824 0.37 14.70 35.82
CA ILE A 824 1.21 14.50 34.63
C ILE A 824 0.90 13.13 34.02
N ARG A 825 0.95 13.08 32.70
CA ARG A 825 0.87 11.85 31.94
C ARG A 825 2.09 10.95 32.17
N ALA A 826 1.86 9.77 32.73
CA ALA A 826 2.93 8.81 33.03
C ALA A 826 3.63 8.28 31.76
N ASP A 827 2.89 8.10 30.66
CA ASP A 827 3.44 7.73 29.35
C ASP A 827 4.41 8.78 28.81
N VAL A 828 4.09 10.07 28.95
CA VAL A 828 4.98 11.17 28.56
C VAL A 828 6.27 11.15 29.38
N ALA A 829 6.15 11.11 30.72
CA ALA A 829 7.31 11.12 31.60
C ALA A 829 8.21 9.89 31.40
N PHE A 830 7.61 8.71 31.24
CA PHE A 830 8.34 7.47 31.01
C PHE A 830 9.04 7.47 29.64
N ALA A 831 8.34 7.88 28.56
CA ALA A 831 8.91 7.99 27.22
C ALA A 831 10.06 9.01 27.18
N GLN A 832 9.90 10.16 27.83
CA GLN A 832 10.97 11.14 27.98
C GLN A 832 12.17 10.54 28.72
N ALA A 833 11.95 9.82 29.82
CA ALA A 833 13.04 9.18 30.55
C ALA A 833 13.80 8.17 29.67
N MET A 834 13.09 7.40 28.83
CA MET A 834 13.74 6.48 27.89
C MET A 834 14.55 7.23 26.83
N LYS A 835 14.06 8.37 26.35
CA LYS A 835 14.80 9.23 25.42
C LYS A 835 16.07 9.78 26.06
N GLU A 836 15.96 10.34 27.26
CA GLU A 836 17.05 11.03 27.98
C GLU A 836 18.15 10.07 28.42
N THR A 837 17.77 8.90 28.92
CA THR A 837 18.72 7.91 29.44
C THR A 837 19.22 6.94 28.37
N GLY A 838 18.68 7.00 27.16
CA GLY A 838 18.90 5.97 26.14
C GLY A 838 18.42 4.59 26.62
N TRP A 839 17.16 4.51 27.08
CA TRP A 839 16.52 3.31 27.62
C TRP A 839 17.18 2.77 28.90
N LEU A 840 17.50 3.66 29.82
CA LEU A 840 18.19 3.40 31.11
C LEU A 840 19.62 2.87 30.97
N LYS A 841 20.25 3.02 29.80
CA LYS A 841 21.67 2.67 29.61
C LYS A 841 22.63 3.72 30.12
N PHE A 842 22.19 4.99 30.17
CA PHE A 842 22.97 6.15 30.59
C PHE A 842 24.28 6.26 29.80
N GLY A 843 24.23 6.91 28.63
CA GLY A 843 25.39 7.14 27.75
C GLY A 843 25.86 8.60 27.69
N GLY A 844 25.27 9.48 28.50
CA GLY A 844 25.53 10.92 28.53
C GLY A 844 26.29 11.39 29.77
N GLN A 845 26.16 12.68 30.11
CA GLN A 845 26.83 13.28 31.28
C GLN A 845 26.31 12.74 32.63
N VAL A 846 25.07 12.25 32.66
CA VAL A 846 24.45 11.67 33.85
C VAL A 846 24.64 10.16 33.86
N SER A 847 25.01 9.63 35.02
CA SER A 847 25.23 8.21 35.28
C SER A 847 24.05 7.55 36.00
N ILE A 848 23.96 6.23 35.87
CA ILE A 848 22.91 5.39 36.47
C ILE A 848 22.84 5.52 38.00
N SER A 849 23.97 5.78 38.66
CA SER A 849 24.05 5.93 40.12
C SER A 849 23.47 7.23 40.66
N GLN A 850 23.12 8.17 39.79
CA GLN A 850 22.55 9.47 40.20
C GLN A 850 21.04 9.43 40.34
N PHE A 851 20.38 8.39 39.82
CA PHE A 851 18.91 8.30 39.72
C PHE A 851 18.28 9.53 39.05
N ASN A 852 18.98 10.12 38.09
CA ASN A 852 18.54 11.31 37.38
C ASN A 852 18.11 10.92 35.96
N PHE A 853 16.81 10.67 35.81
CA PHE A 853 16.21 10.09 34.60
C PHE A 853 15.93 11.10 33.49
N ALA A 854 16.20 12.38 33.73
CA ALA A 854 15.83 13.46 32.82
C ALA A 854 16.95 14.50 32.62
N GLY A 855 18.19 14.14 32.95
CA GLY A 855 19.35 15.02 32.74
C GLY A 855 19.35 16.29 33.62
N LEU A 856 18.60 16.31 34.73
CA LEU A 856 18.39 17.54 35.50
C LEU A 856 19.70 18.10 36.06
N GLY A 857 20.00 19.34 35.71
CA GLY A 857 21.20 20.04 36.16
C GLY A 857 22.50 19.62 35.44
N ALA A 858 22.41 18.78 34.42
CA ALA A 858 23.51 18.57 33.48
C ALA A 858 23.55 19.77 32.51
N THR A 859 24.74 20.28 32.23
CA THR A 859 24.94 21.50 31.42
C THR A 859 26.05 21.29 30.40
N ASP A 860 25.98 22.04 29.30
CA ASP A 860 26.94 21.95 28.18
C ASP A 860 28.38 22.35 28.57
N ASP A 861 28.59 22.91 29.76
CA ASP A 861 29.90 23.21 30.36
C ASP A 861 30.52 22.03 31.13
N GLY A 862 29.84 20.88 31.20
CA GLY A 862 30.36 19.64 31.77
C GLY A 862 29.94 19.30 33.20
N ALA A 863 28.94 19.99 33.77
CA ALA A 863 28.41 19.60 35.08
C ALA A 863 27.75 18.21 35.04
N ALA A 864 28.05 17.35 36.03
CA ALA A 864 27.62 15.95 36.07
C ALA A 864 26.10 15.75 36.29
N GLY A 865 25.32 16.81 36.51
CA GLY A 865 23.90 16.72 36.86
C GLY A 865 23.65 16.37 38.33
N MET A 866 22.40 16.55 38.78
CA MET A 866 22.01 16.29 40.17
C MET A 866 22.05 14.79 40.49
N SER A 867 22.42 14.44 41.73
CA SER A 867 22.42 13.06 42.25
C SER A 867 21.38 12.89 43.35
N PHE A 868 20.29 12.20 43.03
CA PHE A 868 19.22 11.91 43.98
C PHE A 868 19.59 10.75 44.90
N ALA A 869 20.46 9.84 44.47
CA ALA A 869 21.02 8.80 45.35
C ALA A 869 21.83 9.41 46.49
N GLN A 870 22.65 10.43 46.21
CA GLN A 870 23.46 11.09 47.24
C GLN A 870 22.60 11.83 48.28
N LYS A 871 21.50 12.45 47.84
CA LYS A 871 20.64 13.28 48.70
C LYS A 871 19.57 12.47 49.44
N TYR A 872 18.98 11.47 48.79
CA TYR A 872 17.80 10.75 49.31
C TYR A 872 18.06 9.27 49.58
N GLY A 873 19.30 8.82 49.38
CA GLY A 873 19.77 7.47 49.64
C GLY A 873 19.83 6.62 48.38
N ASP A 874 20.81 5.72 48.36
CA ASP A 874 21.03 4.76 47.28
C ASP A 874 20.10 3.53 47.42
N ASN A 875 18.79 3.78 47.37
CA ASN A 875 17.71 2.82 47.61
C ASN A 875 16.45 3.17 46.78
N GLU A 876 15.35 2.42 46.91
CA GLU A 876 14.08 2.72 46.21
C GLU A 876 13.60 4.17 46.43
N ASN A 877 13.80 4.74 47.63
CA ASN A 877 13.40 6.12 47.90
C ASN A 877 14.20 7.11 47.05
N GLY A 878 15.51 6.91 46.87
CA GLY A 878 16.31 7.72 45.95
C GLY A 878 15.83 7.65 44.51
N ILE A 879 15.49 6.44 44.04
CA ILE A 879 14.93 6.22 42.69
C ILE A 879 13.61 6.97 42.54
N ARG A 880 12.69 6.82 43.50
CA ARG A 880 11.41 7.53 43.53
C ARG A 880 11.59 9.06 43.54
N MET A 881 12.55 9.58 44.30
CA MET A 881 12.82 11.03 44.35
C MET A 881 13.36 11.55 43.02
N GLY A 882 14.18 10.77 42.31
CA GLY A 882 14.61 11.10 40.94
C GLY A 882 13.46 11.18 39.94
N ILE A 883 12.54 10.20 39.99
CA ILE A 883 11.31 10.18 39.17
C ILE A 883 10.43 11.39 39.51
N ARG A 884 10.21 11.67 40.80
CA ARG A 884 9.43 12.82 41.26
C ARG A 884 10.03 14.13 40.77
N ALA A 885 11.34 14.30 40.83
CA ALA A 885 11.99 15.52 40.36
C ALA A 885 11.75 15.76 38.86
N GLN A 886 11.84 14.73 38.02
CA GLN A 886 11.48 14.83 36.60
C GLN A 886 10.03 15.28 36.42
N ILE A 887 9.09 14.65 37.13
CA ILE A 887 7.66 14.92 37.00
C ILE A 887 7.34 16.35 37.43
N GLN A 888 7.94 16.83 38.52
CA GLN A 888 7.83 18.21 38.95
C GLN A 888 8.40 19.16 37.90
N HIS A 889 9.53 18.82 37.27
CA HIS A 889 10.11 19.61 36.19
C HIS A 889 9.17 19.68 34.97
N LEU A 890 8.59 18.55 34.55
CA LEU A 890 7.58 18.51 33.49
C LEU A 890 6.35 19.36 33.84
N LYS A 891 5.89 19.33 35.10
CA LYS A 891 4.79 20.18 35.58
C LYS A 891 5.15 21.67 35.58
N ALA A 892 6.41 22.02 35.84
CA ALA A 892 6.88 23.40 35.71
C ALA A 892 6.72 23.88 34.25
N TYR A 893 7.11 23.07 33.27
CA TYR A 893 6.90 23.38 31.85
C TYR A 893 5.42 23.41 31.46
N ALA A 894 4.65 22.43 31.91
CA ALA A 894 3.31 22.20 31.39
C ALA A 894 2.18 23.00 32.08
N SER A 895 2.41 23.52 33.28
CA SER A 895 1.34 24.12 34.10
C SER A 895 1.86 25.26 34.99
N THR A 896 0.95 26.09 35.51
CA THR A 896 1.16 27.08 36.58
C THR A 896 0.61 26.62 37.94
N GLU A 897 -0.10 25.48 38.01
CA GLU A 897 -0.69 24.94 39.24
C GLU A 897 0.38 24.55 40.29
N PRO A 898 0.13 24.73 41.60
CA PRO A 898 1.10 24.36 42.63
C PRO A 898 1.44 22.85 42.59
N LEU A 899 2.62 22.50 43.11
CA LEU A 899 2.98 21.09 43.33
C LEU A 899 2.10 20.48 44.42
N ASN A 900 1.70 19.23 44.25
CA ASN A 900 0.89 18.50 45.22
C ASN A 900 1.77 17.81 46.27
N ASN A 901 2.96 17.35 45.88
CA ASN A 901 3.97 16.80 46.77
C ASN A 901 5.07 17.83 47.09
N ALA A 902 5.85 17.54 48.13
CA ALA A 902 7.01 18.36 48.47
C ALA A 902 7.98 18.50 47.28
N CYS A 903 8.49 19.71 47.05
CA CYS A 903 9.40 20.00 45.95
C CYS A 903 10.75 19.29 46.15
N VAL A 904 11.11 18.42 45.21
CA VAL A 904 12.37 17.65 45.18
C VAL A 904 13.28 18.18 44.07
N ASP A 905 12.71 18.69 42.98
CA ASP A 905 13.45 19.37 41.91
C ASP A 905 13.92 20.77 42.36
N GLU A 906 15.23 20.93 42.58
CA GLU A 906 15.83 22.21 42.96
C GLU A 906 15.77 23.25 41.84
N ARG A 907 15.51 22.83 40.58
CA ARG A 907 15.41 23.70 39.41
C ARG A 907 13.98 24.11 39.09
N PHE A 908 13.00 23.68 39.87
CA PHE A 908 11.58 23.94 39.61
C PHE A 908 11.30 25.45 39.44
N ASN A 909 11.97 26.29 40.23
CA ASN A 909 11.81 27.75 40.20
C ASN A 909 12.57 28.45 39.05
N LEU A 910 13.41 27.72 38.30
CA LEU A 910 14.18 28.27 37.17
C LEU A 910 13.40 28.20 35.85
N VAL A 911 12.38 27.33 35.78
CA VAL A 911 11.54 27.18 34.59
C VAL A 911 10.47 28.28 34.58
N LYS A 912 10.32 28.97 33.44
CA LYS A 912 9.16 29.84 33.23
C LYS A 912 7.90 28.97 33.18
N ARG A 913 7.08 29.06 34.23
CA ARG A 913 5.97 28.13 34.42
C ARG A 913 4.91 28.19 33.33
N GLY A 914 4.42 27.02 32.89
CA GLY A 914 3.37 26.88 31.88
C GLY A 914 3.79 27.23 30.45
N CYS A 915 5.10 27.27 30.15
CA CYS A 915 5.60 27.69 28.84
C CYS A 915 5.54 26.61 27.74
N ALA A 916 5.34 25.33 28.09
CA ALA A 916 5.26 24.21 27.16
C ALA A 916 4.20 23.18 27.62
N PRO A 917 2.89 23.44 27.45
CA PRO A 917 1.81 22.52 27.82
C PRO A 917 1.73 21.22 27.00
N TYR A 918 2.33 21.19 25.80
CA TYR A 918 2.28 20.06 24.88
C TYR A 918 3.66 19.38 24.72
N VAL A 919 3.69 18.08 24.50
CA VAL A 919 4.91 17.26 24.35
C VAL A 919 5.77 17.80 23.21
N GLU A 920 5.14 18.14 22.09
CA GLU A 920 5.78 18.69 20.90
C GLU A 920 6.50 20.02 21.22
N TRP A 921 6.00 20.78 22.19
CA TRP A 921 6.57 22.07 22.62
C TRP A 921 7.64 21.95 23.70
N LEU A 922 8.00 20.73 24.12
CA LEU A 922 9.21 20.52 24.91
C LEU A 922 10.47 20.75 24.08
N GLY A 923 10.38 20.70 22.75
CA GLY A 923 11.42 21.22 21.86
C GLY A 923 11.29 22.72 21.68
N GLN A 924 12.37 23.46 21.96
CA GLN A 924 12.37 24.92 21.92
C GLN A 924 12.02 25.48 20.53
N LYS A 925 12.40 24.76 19.47
CA LYS A 925 12.18 25.19 18.08
C LYS A 925 10.75 24.96 17.60
N GLU A 926 10.06 23.98 18.18
CA GLU A 926 8.69 23.61 17.86
C GLU A 926 7.67 24.38 18.74
N ASN A 927 8.14 25.00 19.83
CA ASN A 927 7.32 25.85 20.68
C ASN A 927 7.24 27.29 20.10
N PRO A 928 6.03 27.79 19.79
CA PRO A 928 5.84 29.15 19.25
C PRO A 928 6.38 30.27 20.16
N ASN A 929 6.50 30.01 21.47
CA ASN A 929 7.01 30.98 22.44
C ASN A 929 8.53 30.91 22.62
N GLY A 930 9.23 30.00 21.93
CA GLY A 930 10.67 29.83 22.00
C GLY A 930 11.20 29.34 23.35
N TYR A 931 10.34 28.72 24.16
CA TYR A 931 10.72 28.03 25.40
C TYR A 931 10.66 26.51 25.18
N GLY A 932 11.43 25.74 25.94
CA GLY A 932 11.40 24.28 25.83
C GLY A 932 12.33 23.62 26.83
N TRP A 933 12.16 22.31 27.01
CA TRP A 933 13.06 21.45 27.77
C TRP A 933 14.42 21.33 27.09
N ALA A 934 14.42 21.15 25.77
CA ALA A 934 15.63 20.98 24.97
C ALA A 934 15.74 22.04 23.86
N THR A 935 16.96 22.46 23.56
CA THR A 935 17.29 23.44 22.51
C THR A 935 17.29 22.85 21.10
N GLY A 936 17.36 21.52 20.98
CA GLY A 936 17.36 20.78 19.72
C GLY A 936 15.99 20.73 19.03
N ALA A 937 16.00 20.65 17.70
CA ALA A 937 14.80 20.41 16.91
C ALA A 937 14.25 19.00 17.15
N ASN A 938 12.95 18.80 16.95
CA ASN A 938 12.26 17.51 17.00
C ASN A 938 12.37 16.78 18.35
N TYR A 939 12.71 17.48 19.43
CA TYR A 939 12.83 16.84 20.74
C TYR A 939 11.51 16.23 21.19
N GLY A 940 10.42 17.02 21.13
CA GLY A 940 9.07 16.56 21.47
C GLY A 940 8.59 15.43 20.56
N GLN A 941 8.85 15.53 19.24
CA GLN A 941 8.51 14.47 18.29
C GLN A 941 9.17 13.14 18.66
N GLY A 942 10.44 13.14 19.06
CA GLY A 942 11.10 11.90 19.47
C GLY A 942 10.54 11.29 20.77
N ILE A 943 9.81 12.06 21.59
CA ILE A 943 9.04 11.52 22.73
C ILE A 943 7.74 10.87 22.19
N ILE A 944 7.04 11.56 21.28
CA ILE A 944 5.84 11.03 20.62
C ILE A 944 6.12 9.71 19.90
N ASP A 945 7.25 9.59 19.20
CA ASP A 945 7.64 8.36 18.51
C ASP A 945 7.83 7.18 19.48
N ILE A 946 8.29 7.44 20.70
CA ILE A 946 8.38 6.43 21.76
C ILE A 946 6.99 6.14 22.32
N MET A 947 6.16 7.15 22.55
CA MET A 947 4.78 6.98 23.04
C MET A 947 3.92 6.14 22.08
N ASN A 948 4.07 6.33 20.76
CA ASN A 948 3.34 5.59 19.73
C ASN A 948 3.70 4.09 19.67
N ARG A 949 4.73 3.66 20.41
CA ARG A 949 5.11 2.25 20.57
C ARG A 949 4.47 1.60 21.79
N ILE A 950 3.69 2.34 22.56
CA ILE A 950 2.89 1.78 23.66
C ILE A 950 1.73 0.99 23.03
N PRO A 951 1.59 -0.30 23.36
CA PRO A 951 0.56 -1.16 22.79
C PRO A 951 -0.87 -0.88 23.29
#